data_AF-A0A812NBZ6-F1
#
_entry.id   AF-A0A812NBZ6-F1
#
_cell.length_a   1.000
_cell.length_b   1.000
_cell.length_c   1.000
_cell.angle_alpha   90.00
_cell.angle_beta   90.00
_cell.angle_gamma   90.00
#
_symmetry.space_group_name_H-M   'P 1'
#
loop_
_entity.id
_entity.type
_entity.pdbx_description
1 polymer ?
#
loop_
_entity_poly.entity_id
_entity_poly.type
_entity_poly.pdbx_seq_one_letter_code
_entity_poly.pdbx_strand_id
1 'polypeptide(L)'
;MSAPTSGLAILVDEKRVNELLQQKSGLKALLRSTFNTVLFVCFLLLFTSLALSEPRYKMRAFEGYLRRRFDTSAAIALADVSSVESFWQYHNASFMPAIYGEDTAKYSYPGAVIPTWLQVEGPNYLYGMGRLRILNIQPNVDCQVAQQFRNYFPNCYGPFTAQALDQDPYGPTNGDGVASFSYYRGTSGENYEGTLATYPSGGYVQIFTPDYLTTNAMFQIMRTDGFISEKTRVIFLEFVIYNFNLGLYAVCRIVFEIAAAGDWTQTFNIDILLQRNLQPLGAGTTEDWLFLILEAALVLFVLRYVLEEASEFIGFETKGTRMQLSIKWDYFLDAWNILDWFNLIMMIITVCYKIDTWSKAGGLFVTSPSDWNDVTQDLYASNFHSVAANVRQIQSLVAFNTILTWFKAVKYINIIPYVTTFMQTVSISQQNLCSWIAVFLSSLAGFVLAFSTAFGGDVSVLRTPFQAFIFIMLTILGNSDMKVIYDVAPFLGSLLIVMYVVGIFFVIMNLFYAIIVSTLSDAKIEEDAKQKKKWAVLRDRLSDTWKALNHGGKLEKQFRACVPGLYSRLLKRRKKVEQHEKARDDMVLAKQMKVKMQDSTIALGPGSSTWGRRPKRQLATVAIEDKVESDSEGSEPDLGPLRTMDQLRDQSGDMNDFMQTFASTGSFPMLKDAGTTDGQEDLKDDAVDLVIDATRHIANGIVERTRGARGVLLHEMQESMEVLNNVSTVLEVLGKRTRDLEAQQRQILKNL
;
A
#
# COMPACT_ATOMS: atom_id res chain seq x y z
N MET A 1 73.08 -13.56 -37.30
CA MET A 1 72.53 -14.72 -36.56
C MET A 1 71.03 -14.52 -36.37
N SER A 2 70.31 -15.58 -36.02
CA SER A 2 68.83 -15.68 -36.02
C SER A 2 68.17 -15.34 -34.67
N ALA A 3 66.84 -15.18 -34.68
CA ALA A 3 65.98 -15.13 -33.49
C ALA A 3 65.81 -16.54 -32.83
N PRO A 4 65.22 -16.65 -31.62
CA PRO A 4 63.76 -16.54 -31.37
C PRO A 4 63.43 -15.41 -30.36
N THR A 5 62.23 -14.83 -30.17
CA THR A 5 60.79 -15.20 -30.29
C THR A 5 60.20 -16.09 -29.20
N SER A 6 59.60 -15.49 -28.17
CA SER A 6 58.26 -15.81 -27.61
C SER A 6 57.94 -14.95 -26.37
N GLY A 7 56.67 -14.60 -26.13
CA GLY A 7 56.27 -13.87 -24.92
C GLY A 7 54.93 -13.12 -24.96
N LEU A 8 54.46 -12.66 -26.13
CA LEU A 8 53.31 -11.75 -26.23
C LEU A 8 51.93 -12.42 -26.34
N ALA A 9 51.84 -13.74 -26.42
CA ALA A 9 50.59 -14.44 -26.74
C ALA A 9 49.66 -14.68 -25.52
N ILE A 10 50.23 -14.98 -24.35
CA ILE A 10 49.48 -15.50 -23.20
C ILE A 10 48.60 -14.41 -22.53
N LEU A 11 49.11 -13.18 -22.43
CA LEU A 11 48.41 -12.06 -21.79
C LEU A 11 47.15 -11.58 -22.54
N VAL A 12 47.00 -11.96 -23.81
CA VAL A 12 45.83 -11.57 -24.62
C VAL A 12 44.60 -12.42 -24.27
N ASP A 13 44.79 -13.72 -24.08
CA ASP A 13 43.69 -14.60 -23.69
C ASP A 13 43.32 -14.45 -22.21
N GLU A 14 44.26 -14.20 -21.30
CA GLU A 14 43.93 -13.96 -19.87
C GLU A 14 43.01 -12.74 -19.69
N LYS A 15 43.28 -11.65 -20.41
CA LYS A 15 42.43 -10.45 -20.36
C LYS A 15 41.05 -10.71 -20.96
N ARG A 16 40.98 -11.47 -22.06
CA ARG A 16 39.74 -11.83 -22.76
C ARG A 16 38.90 -12.88 -22.00
N VAL A 17 39.55 -13.79 -21.28
CA VAL A 17 38.91 -14.72 -20.34
C VAL A 17 38.36 -13.96 -19.14
N ASN A 18 39.07 -12.97 -18.61
CA ASN A 18 38.53 -12.08 -17.57
C ASN A 18 37.34 -11.25 -18.06
N GLU A 19 37.36 -10.74 -19.30
CA GLU A 19 36.19 -10.07 -19.91
C GLU A 19 35.01 -11.05 -20.10
N LEU A 20 35.25 -12.28 -20.55
CA LEU A 20 34.21 -13.32 -20.68
C LEU A 20 33.70 -13.83 -19.31
N LEU A 21 34.54 -13.81 -18.27
CA LEU A 21 34.15 -14.09 -16.90
C LEU A 21 33.34 -12.94 -16.30
N GLN A 22 33.64 -11.67 -16.64
CA GLN A 22 32.81 -10.51 -16.29
C GLN A 22 31.49 -10.48 -17.08
N GLN A 23 31.46 -10.92 -18.33
CA GLN A 23 30.21 -11.12 -19.08
C GLN A 23 29.37 -12.24 -18.46
N LYS A 24 29.99 -13.37 -18.10
CA LYS A 24 29.30 -14.49 -17.43
C LYS A 24 28.87 -14.14 -16.02
N SER A 25 29.64 -13.38 -15.25
CA SER A 25 29.23 -12.93 -13.91
C SER A 25 28.15 -11.86 -13.99
N GLY A 26 28.25 -10.91 -14.93
CA GLY A 26 27.20 -9.91 -15.20
C GLY A 26 25.88 -10.54 -15.63
N LEU A 27 25.89 -11.49 -16.58
CA LEU A 27 24.68 -12.18 -17.01
C LEU A 27 24.12 -13.10 -15.91
N LYS A 28 24.97 -13.82 -15.15
CA LYS A 28 24.51 -14.63 -14.01
C LYS A 28 23.99 -13.78 -12.85
N ALA A 29 24.57 -12.60 -12.60
CA ALA A 29 24.10 -11.67 -11.58
C ALA A 29 22.77 -11.03 -11.98
N LEU A 30 22.60 -10.67 -13.26
CA LEU A 30 21.31 -10.25 -13.81
C LEU A 30 20.28 -11.37 -13.68
N LEU A 31 20.57 -12.59 -14.13
CA LEU A 31 19.68 -13.75 -14.00
C LEU A 31 19.30 -14.05 -12.54
N ARG A 32 20.26 -13.99 -11.61
CA ARG A 32 20.02 -14.16 -10.17
C ARG A 32 19.16 -13.02 -9.61
N SER A 33 19.40 -11.78 -10.02
CA SER A 33 18.61 -10.62 -9.62
C SER A 33 17.16 -10.71 -10.12
N THR A 34 16.97 -11.07 -11.40
CA THR A 34 15.62 -11.30 -11.96
C THR A 34 14.93 -12.48 -11.29
N PHE A 35 15.65 -13.56 -10.97
CA PHE A 35 15.10 -14.70 -10.24
C PHE A 35 14.66 -14.31 -8.83
N ASN A 36 15.50 -13.60 -8.06
CA ASN A 36 15.14 -13.10 -6.73
C ASN A 36 13.94 -12.14 -6.79
N THR A 37 13.82 -11.32 -7.83
CA THR A 37 12.68 -10.41 -8.02
C THR A 37 11.39 -11.18 -8.35
N VAL A 38 11.44 -12.17 -9.27
CA VAL A 38 10.28 -13.04 -9.55
C VAL A 38 9.87 -13.83 -8.31
N LEU A 39 10.82 -14.35 -7.55
CA LEU A 39 10.57 -15.07 -6.29
C LEU A 39 9.89 -14.16 -5.25
N PHE A 40 10.32 -12.90 -5.14
CA PHE A 40 9.65 -11.91 -4.28
C PHE A 40 8.23 -11.58 -4.75
N VAL A 41 7.99 -11.44 -6.06
CA VAL A 41 6.64 -11.25 -6.61
C VAL A 41 5.74 -12.45 -6.30
N CYS A 42 6.23 -13.68 -6.46
CA CYS A 42 5.49 -14.89 -6.07
C CYS A 42 5.18 -14.93 -4.56
N PHE A 43 6.14 -14.55 -3.72
CA PHE A 43 5.93 -14.43 -2.27
C PHE A 43 4.88 -13.36 -1.92
N LEU A 44 4.92 -12.19 -2.56
CA LEU A 44 3.97 -11.11 -2.32
C LEU A 44 2.55 -11.48 -2.79
N LEU A 45 2.42 -12.19 -3.92
CA LEU A 45 1.15 -12.74 -4.39
C LEU A 45 0.61 -13.85 -3.46
N LEU A 46 1.48 -14.71 -2.91
CA LEU A 46 1.10 -15.73 -1.94
C LEU A 46 0.63 -15.10 -0.62
N PHE A 47 1.40 -14.15 -0.08
CA PHE A 47 1.04 -13.42 1.13
C PHE A 47 -0.27 -12.65 0.98
N THR A 48 -0.47 -11.94 -0.14
CA THR A 48 -1.71 -11.17 -0.36
C THR A 48 -2.93 -12.05 -0.61
N SER A 49 -2.80 -13.16 -1.33
CA SER A 49 -3.91 -14.12 -1.50
C SER A 49 -4.28 -14.82 -0.18
N LEU A 50 -3.32 -15.11 0.70
CA LEU A 50 -3.59 -15.59 2.06
C LEU A 50 -4.24 -14.51 2.95
N ALA A 51 -3.77 -13.27 2.91
CA ALA A 51 -4.38 -12.16 3.66
C ALA A 51 -5.82 -11.85 3.21
N LEU A 52 -6.15 -12.12 1.94
CA LEU A 52 -7.50 -11.99 1.37
C LEU A 52 -8.34 -13.28 1.44
N SER A 53 -7.78 -14.38 1.97
CA SER A 53 -8.47 -15.70 2.04
C SER A 53 -9.59 -15.80 3.08
N GLU A 54 -9.78 -14.75 3.89
CA GLU A 54 -10.85 -14.66 4.87
C GLU A 54 -12.10 -13.99 4.25
N PRO A 55 -13.29 -14.62 4.28
CA PRO A 55 -14.52 -14.07 3.71
C PRO A 55 -15.11 -12.96 4.59
N ARG A 56 -14.41 -11.82 4.69
CA ARG A 56 -14.75 -10.68 5.57
C ARG A 56 -16.17 -10.15 5.36
N TYR A 57 -16.74 -10.27 4.15
CA TYR A 57 -18.13 -9.90 3.89
C TYR A 57 -19.15 -10.79 4.63
N LYS A 58 -18.92 -12.10 4.71
CA LYS A 58 -19.78 -13.04 5.48
C LYS A 58 -19.74 -12.69 6.96
N MET A 59 -18.54 -12.38 7.48
CA MET A 59 -18.33 -11.97 8.87
C MET A 59 -19.08 -10.66 9.18
N ARG A 60 -18.87 -9.59 8.38
CA ARG A 60 -19.55 -8.30 8.60
C ARG A 60 -21.07 -8.40 8.47
N ALA A 61 -21.60 -9.26 7.60
CA ALA A 61 -23.04 -9.51 7.53
C ALA A 61 -23.58 -10.17 8.81
N PHE A 62 -22.87 -11.17 9.35
CA PHE A 62 -23.24 -11.87 10.59
C PHE A 62 -23.10 -10.96 11.83
N GLU A 63 -22.03 -10.17 11.91
CA GLU A 63 -21.84 -9.13 12.94
C GLU A 63 -22.99 -8.11 12.90
N GLY A 64 -23.34 -7.62 11.70
CA GLY A 64 -24.43 -6.65 11.50
C GLY A 64 -25.81 -7.20 11.86
N TYR A 65 -26.06 -8.50 11.69
CA TYR A 65 -27.26 -9.17 12.22
C TYR A 65 -27.28 -9.15 13.76
N LEU A 66 -26.16 -9.52 14.41
CA LEU A 66 -26.07 -9.56 15.87
C LEU A 66 -26.18 -8.17 16.51
N ARG A 67 -25.54 -7.14 15.93
CA ARG A 67 -25.70 -5.73 16.34
C ARG A 67 -27.10 -5.17 16.12
N ARG A 68 -27.93 -5.81 15.30
CA ARG A 68 -29.37 -5.48 15.22
C ARG A 68 -30.11 -6.17 16.34
N ARG A 69 -30.03 -7.51 16.40
CA ARG A 69 -30.83 -8.34 17.31
C ARG A 69 -30.66 -8.03 18.81
N PHE A 70 -29.47 -7.61 19.23
CA PHE A 70 -29.18 -7.32 20.65
C PHE A 70 -29.10 -5.83 21.00
N ASP A 71 -29.07 -4.92 20.02
CA ASP A 71 -28.78 -3.49 20.22
C ASP A 71 -29.68 -2.61 19.34
N THR A 72 -29.28 -2.36 18.08
CA THR A 72 -29.89 -1.32 17.22
C THR A 72 -31.32 -1.61 16.73
N SER A 73 -31.85 -2.82 16.93
CA SER A 73 -33.27 -3.15 16.74
C SER A 73 -33.83 -3.97 17.91
N ALA A 74 -33.30 -3.76 19.12
CA ALA A 74 -33.84 -4.32 20.35
C ALA A 74 -34.93 -3.39 20.95
N ALA A 75 -35.72 -3.89 21.91
CA ALA A 75 -36.80 -3.12 22.54
C ALA A 75 -36.28 -1.96 23.42
N ILE A 76 -35.09 -2.15 23.98
CA ILE A 76 -34.25 -1.16 24.68
C ILE A 76 -32.83 -1.32 24.11
N ALA A 77 -32.18 -0.25 23.67
CA ALA A 77 -30.82 -0.30 23.14
C ALA A 77 -29.78 -0.36 24.26
N LEU A 78 -28.53 -0.75 23.99
CA LEU A 78 -27.50 -0.78 25.05
C LEU A 78 -27.21 0.62 25.58
N ALA A 79 -27.27 1.64 24.73
CA ALA A 79 -26.99 3.04 25.10
C ALA A 79 -27.95 3.61 26.16
N ASP A 80 -29.15 3.04 26.31
CA ASP A 80 -30.15 3.49 27.29
C ASP A 80 -29.88 2.94 28.71
N VAL A 81 -28.98 1.96 28.84
CA VAL A 81 -28.72 1.21 30.09
C VAL A 81 -27.77 1.99 31.01
N SER A 82 -28.37 2.87 31.81
CA SER A 82 -27.72 3.86 32.70
C SER A 82 -27.77 3.52 34.19
N SER A 83 -28.38 2.38 34.56
CA SER A 83 -28.62 1.98 35.96
C SER A 83 -28.89 0.48 36.09
N VAL A 84 -28.75 -0.06 37.31
CA VAL A 84 -29.03 -1.48 37.63
C VAL A 84 -30.47 -1.88 37.26
N GLU A 85 -31.45 -1.00 37.48
CA GLU A 85 -32.85 -1.26 37.11
C GLU A 85 -33.03 -1.25 35.59
N SER A 86 -32.44 -0.29 34.87
CA SER A 86 -32.46 -0.31 33.40
C SER A 86 -31.72 -1.52 32.79
N PHE A 87 -30.70 -2.04 33.46
CA PHE A 87 -30.03 -3.30 33.07
C PHE A 87 -31.00 -4.48 33.19
N TRP A 88 -31.75 -4.58 34.29
CA TRP A 88 -32.77 -5.63 34.43
C TRP A 88 -33.93 -5.45 33.45
N GLN A 89 -34.28 -4.22 33.08
CA GLN A 89 -35.28 -3.96 32.03
C GLN A 89 -34.76 -4.37 30.65
N TYR A 90 -33.54 -3.98 30.26
CA TYR A 90 -32.86 -4.46 29.06
C TYR A 90 -32.75 -5.99 29.03
N HIS A 91 -32.40 -6.62 30.15
CA HIS A 91 -32.30 -8.06 30.26
C HIS A 91 -33.63 -8.76 29.93
N ASN A 92 -34.74 -8.31 30.55
CA ASN A 92 -36.05 -8.93 30.36
C ASN A 92 -36.71 -8.57 29.01
N ALA A 93 -36.51 -7.35 28.49
CA ALA A 93 -37.19 -6.85 27.29
C ALA A 93 -36.40 -7.04 25.99
N SER A 94 -35.07 -6.98 26.05
CA SER A 94 -34.17 -7.13 24.89
C SER A 94 -33.45 -8.48 24.89
N PHE A 95 -32.68 -8.78 25.94
CA PHE A 95 -31.74 -9.90 25.93
C PHE A 95 -32.43 -11.28 25.95
N MET A 96 -33.39 -11.50 26.84
CA MET A 96 -34.09 -12.79 26.93
C MET A 96 -34.91 -13.10 25.65
N PRO A 97 -35.72 -12.17 25.09
CA PRO A 97 -36.38 -12.39 23.80
C PRO A 97 -35.43 -12.46 22.60
N ALA A 98 -34.22 -11.89 22.70
CA ALA A 98 -33.17 -12.03 21.69
C ALA A 98 -32.58 -13.45 21.62
N ILE A 99 -32.43 -14.14 22.77
CA ILE A 99 -31.86 -15.50 22.82
C ILE A 99 -32.90 -16.60 22.65
N TYR A 100 -34.03 -16.54 23.36
CA TYR A 100 -35.03 -17.62 23.40
C TYR A 100 -36.15 -17.46 22.35
N GLY A 101 -36.30 -16.24 21.81
CA GLY A 101 -37.42 -15.83 20.96
C GLY A 101 -38.58 -15.20 21.74
N GLU A 102 -39.54 -14.63 21.00
CA GLU A 102 -40.72 -13.97 21.60
C GLU A 102 -41.79 -14.97 22.06
N ASP A 103 -41.95 -16.09 21.34
CA ASP A 103 -42.87 -17.17 21.74
C ASP A 103 -42.23 -18.09 22.80
N THR A 104 -42.41 -17.71 24.06
CA THR A 104 -41.99 -18.51 25.21
C THR A 104 -42.85 -19.75 25.45
N ALA A 105 -44.04 -19.87 24.84
CA ALA A 105 -44.90 -21.05 25.01
C ALA A 105 -44.27 -22.31 24.40
N LYS A 106 -43.41 -22.13 23.37
CA LYS A 106 -42.55 -23.16 22.77
C LYS A 106 -41.70 -23.95 23.80
N TYR A 107 -41.40 -23.38 24.97
CA TYR A 107 -40.60 -24.01 26.03
C TYR A 107 -41.41 -24.32 27.30
N SER A 108 -42.71 -24.02 27.32
CA SER A 108 -43.51 -23.96 28.55
C SER A 108 -44.74 -24.88 28.55
N TYR A 109 -44.61 -26.09 27.98
CA TYR A 109 -45.68 -27.11 27.98
C TYR A 109 -45.24 -28.42 28.69
N PRO A 110 -46.16 -29.16 29.34
CA PRO A 110 -45.82 -30.43 29.99
C PRO A 110 -45.27 -31.45 28.98
N GLY A 111 -44.09 -31.98 29.24
CA GLY A 111 -43.40 -32.91 28.32
C GLY A 111 -42.61 -32.24 27.20
N ALA A 112 -42.35 -30.94 27.26
CA ALA A 112 -41.41 -30.26 26.37
C ALA A 112 -40.01 -30.89 26.46
N VAL A 113 -39.45 -31.26 25.30
CA VAL A 113 -38.06 -31.72 25.19
C VAL A 113 -37.18 -30.51 24.93
N ILE A 114 -36.35 -30.15 25.90
CA ILE A 114 -35.40 -29.03 25.77
C ILE A 114 -34.45 -29.31 24.60
N PRO A 115 -34.35 -28.44 23.58
CA PRO A 115 -33.44 -28.66 22.47
C PRO A 115 -31.99 -28.43 22.93
N THR A 116 -31.12 -29.41 22.65
CA THR A 116 -29.67 -29.31 22.91
C THR A 116 -29.01 -28.16 22.14
N TRP A 117 -29.60 -27.75 21.03
CA TRP A 117 -29.22 -26.60 20.23
C TRP A 117 -30.39 -25.60 20.22
N LEU A 118 -30.31 -24.55 21.06
CA LEU A 118 -31.32 -23.50 21.08
C LEU A 118 -31.24 -22.68 19.79
N GLN A 119 -32.29 -22.73 18.97
CA GLN A 119 -32.42 -21.88 17.78
C GLN A 119 -32.76 -20.45 18.20
N VAL A 120 -31.84 -19.52 17.95
CA VAL A 120 -31.97 -18.10 18.29
C VAL A 120 -32.88 -17.39 17.29
N GLU A 121 -32.53 -17.50 16.00
CA GLU A 121 -33.34 -17.01 14.89
C GLU A 121 -32.82 -17.60 13.57
N GLY A 122 -33.71 -18.08 12.70
CA GLY A 122 -33.35 -18.59 11.38
C GLY A 122 -32.24 -19.66 11.45
N PRO A 123 -31.07 -19.46 10.80
CA PRO A 123 -29.95 -20.40 10.80
C PRO A 123 -28.96 -20.23 11.97
N ASN A 124 -29.29 -19.41 12.98
CA ASN A 124 -28.42 -19.09 14.11
C ASN A 124 -28.83 -19.88 15.36
N TYR A 125 -27.87 -20.53 16.01
CA TYR A 125 -28.07 -21.33 17.21
C TYR A 125 -27.13 -20.90 18.33
N LEU A 126 -27.58 -20.98 19.58
CA LEU A 126 -26.69 -20.87 20.74
C LEU A 126 -25.75 -22.09 20.75
N TYR A 127 -24.45 -21.83 20.85
CA TYR A 127 -23.43 -22.86 21.01
C TYR A 127 -23.06 -22.97 22.50
N GLY A 128 -23.30 -24.13 23.10
CA GLY A 128 -23.14 -24.33 24.53
C GLY A 128 -24.17 -23.56 25.37
N MET A 129 -23.75 -23.15 26.55
CA MET A 129 -24.45 -22.26 27.47
C MET A 129 -23.84 -20.85 27.38
N GLY A 130 -24.58 -19.84 27.80
CA GLY A 130 -24.01 -18.51 28.07
C GLY A 130 -23.75 -18.30 29.56
N ARG A 131 -23.11 -17.20 29.93
CA ARG A 131 -22.88 -16.84 31.34
C ARG A 131 -22.99 -15.34 31.59
N LEU A 132 -23.51 -15.01 32.76
CA LEU A 132 -23.38 -13.71 33.41
C LEU A 132 -22.14 -13.77 34.31
N ARG A 133 -21.18 -12.87 34.14
CA ARG A 133 -19.99 -12.75 34.99
C ARG A 133 -19.86 -11.32 35.48
N ILE A 134 -19.64 -11.13 36.79
CA ILE A 134 -19.45 -9.80 37.38
C ILE A 134 -18.16 -9.72 38.21
N LEU A 135 -17.63 -8.51 38.34
CA LEU A 135 -16.57 -8.20 39.30
C LEU A 135 -17.06 -7.17 40.30
N ASN A 136 -16.87 -7.50 41.57
CA ASN A 136 -17.21 -6.66 42.73
C ASN A 136 -15.91 -6.15 43.37
N ILE A 137 -16.01 -5.04 44.12
CA ILE A 137 -14.90 -4.49 44.90
C ILE A 137 -15.22 -4.38 46.39
N GLN A 138 -14.20 -4.52 47.23
CA GLN A 138 -14.29 -4.42 48.68
C GLN A 138 -14.61 -2.98 49.12
N PRO A 139 -15.41 -2.80 50.19
CA PRO A 139 -15.72 -1.47 50.71
C PRO A 139 -14.49 -0.81 51.33
N ASN A 140 -14.39 0.51 51.19
CA ASN A 140 -13.35 1.38 51.76
C ASN A 140 -11.91 1.10 51.29
N VAL A 141 -11.74 0.40 50.16
CA VAL A 141 -10.47 0.31 49.41
C VAL A 141 -10.48 1.35 48.28
N ASP A 142 -9.34 2.02 48.06
CA ASP A 142 -9.13 3.09 47.07
C ASP A 142 -10.16 4.25 47.10
N CYS A 143 -10.88 4.41 48.21
CA CYS A 143 -11.72 5.55 48.53
C CYS A 143 -11.65 5.86 50.04
N GLN A 144 -11.70 7.14 50.42
CA GLN A 144 -11.78 7.56 51.82
C GLN A 144 -12.91 8.58 52.03
N VAL A 145 -13.90 8.23 52.84
CA VAL A 145 -14.93 9.17 53.28
C VAL A 145 -14.31 10.17 54.26
N ALA A 146 -14.43 11.47 53.95
CA ALA A 146 -13.99 12.55 54.80
C ALA A 146 -14.64 12.47 56.18
N GLN A 147 -13.88 12.77 57.24
CA GLN A 147 -14.25 12.42 58.62
C GLN A 147 -15.66 12.91 59.05
N GLN A 148 -16.07 14.08 58.55
CA GLN A 148 -17.38 14.69 58.82
C GLN A 148 -18.58 13.86 58.32
N PHE A 149 -18.39 13.02 57.29
CA PHE A 149 -19.47 12.30 56.61
C PHE A 149 -19.52 10.79 56.91
N ARG A 150 -18.55 10.25 57.66
CA ARG A 150 -18.44 8.81 57.95
C ARG A 150 -19.65 8.20 58.67
N ASN A 151 -20.39 9.02 59.44
CA ASN A 151 -21.61 8.60 60.13
C ASN A 151 -22.81 8.45 59.18
N TYR A 152 -22.75 9.04 57.98
CA TYR A 152 -23.80 8.95 56.96
C TYR A 152 -23.43 7.95 55.86
N PHE A 153 -22.15 7.86 55.51
CA PHE A 153 -21.61 6.95 54.50
C PHE A 153 -20.52 6.06 55.13
N PRO A 154 -20.89 4.89 55.69
CA PRO A 154 -19.93 3.98 56.33
C PRO A 154 -19.09 3.18 55.32
N ASN A 155 -19.61 3.02 54.10
CA ASN A 155 -18.95 2.35 52.98
C ASN A 155 -18.74 3.35 51.83
N CYS A 156 -17.59 3.28 51.18
CA CYS A 156 -17.36 3.84 49.85
C CYS A 156 -16.77 2.76 48.94
N TYR A 157 -17.08 2.82 47.65
CA TYR A 157 -16.58 1.89 46.64
C TYR A 157 -15.78 2.67 45.59
N GLY A 158 -14.46 2.48 45.56
CA GLY A 158 -13.54 3.19 44.67
C GLY A 158 -13.68 2.86 43.18
N PRO A 159 -12.71 3.28 42.34
CA PRO A 159 -12.54 2.72 40.99
C PRO A 159 -12.12 1.24 41.07
N PHE A 160 -12.21 0.52 39.94
CA PHE A 160 -11.71 -0.86 39.91
C PHE A 160 -10.18 -0.89 39.96
N THR A 161 -9.62 -1.56 40.98
CA THR A 161 -8.20 -1.92 41.04
C THR A 161 -8.06 -3.41 41.36
N ALA A 162 -6.93 -4.00 40.97
CA ALA A 162 -6.64 -5.41 41.26
C ALA A 162 -6.44 -5.70 42.76
N GLN A 163 -6.25 -4.66 43.59
CA GLN A 163 -6.11 -4.78 45.05
C GLN A 163 -7.48 -4.68 45.75
N ALA A 164 -8.40 -3.89 45.22
CA ALA A 164 -9.77 -3.75 45.75
C ALA A 164 -10.70 -4.91 45.38
N LEU A 165 -10.23 -5.97 44.70
CA LEU A 165 -11.05 -7.06 44.18
C LEU A 165 -11.71 -7.90 45.28
N ASP A 166 -13.04 -7.94 45.30
CA ASP A 166 -13.83 -8.78 46.20
C ASP A 166 -13.83 -10.24 45.70
N GLN A 167 -13.43 -11.17 46.59
CA GLN A 167 -13.43 -12.61 46.35
C GLN A 167 -14.27 -13.39 47.39
N ASP A 168 -14.90 -12.70 48.34
CA ASP A 168 -15.59 -13.35 49.44
C ASP A 168 -17.01 -13.80 48.99
N PRO A 169 -17.46 -15.02 49.35
CA PRO A 169 -18.80 -15.49 49.00
C PRO A 169 -19.89 -14.59 49.59
N TYR A 170 -20.94 -14.30 48.81
CA TYR A 170 -22.03 -13.42 49.22
C TYR A 170 -23.38 -13.87 48.61
N GLY A 171 -24.45 -13.12 48.91
CA GLY A 171 -25.83 -13.51 48.62
C GLY A 171 -26.50 -14.14 49.84
N PRO A 172 -27.71 -14.69 49.69
CA PRO A 172 -28.35 -15.45 50.76
C PRO A 172 -27.54 -16.71 51.09
N THR A 173 -27.78 -17.24 52.30
CA THR A 173 -27.12 -18.47 52.76
C THR A 173 -28.02 -19.66 52.51
N ASN A 174 -27.52 -20.65 51.77
CA ASN A 174 -28.19 -21.96 51.63
C ASN A 174 -28.24 -22.67 53.01
N GLY A 175 -29.09 -23.69 53.14
CA GLY A 175 -29.28 -24.43 54.41
C GLY A 175 -27.99 -25.02 55.01
N ASP A 176 -26.98 -25.29 54.17
CA ASP A 176 -25.67 -25.82 54.56
C ASP A 176 -24.68 -24.73 55.05
N GLY A 177 -25.10 -23.48 55.20
CA GLY A 177 -24.26 -22.37 55.67
C GLY A 177 -23.37 -21.72 54.59
N VAL A 178 -23.48 -22.15 53.34
CA VAL A 178 -22.74 -21.61 52.20
C VAL A 178 -23.54 -20.50 51.51
N ALA A 179 -22.93 -19.34 51.25
CA ALA A 179 -23.55 -18.25 50.50
C ALA A 179 -23.68 -18.60 49.01
N SER A 180 -24.82 -18.25 48.38
CA SER A 180 -25.18 -18.75 47.05
C SER A 180 -24.25 -18.29 45.91
N PHE A 181 -23.53 -17.17 46.06
CA PHE A 181 -22.62 -16.65 45.02
C PHE A 181 -21.15 -16.78 45.44
N SER A 182 -20.42 -17.69 44.77
CA SER A 182 -19.00 -17.95 44.99
C SER A 182 -18.11 -17.28 43.92
N TYR A 183 -16.87 -16.95 44.30
CA TYR A 183 -15.91 -16.30 43.39
C TYR A 183 -15.12 -17.33 42.56
N TYR A 184 -15.23 -17.26 41.23
CA TYR A 184 -14.47 -18.08 40.30
C TYR A 184 -13.10 -17.45 39.99
N ARG A 185 -12.01 -18.20 40.19
CA ARG A 185 -10.64 -17.67 40.10
C ARG A 185 -10.05 -17.53 38.68
N GLY A 186 -10.69 -18.10 37.65
CA GLY A 186 -10.36 -17.78 36.25
C GLY A 186 -8.95 -18.16 35.77
N THR A 187 -8.38 -19.26 36.26
CA THR A 187 -6.96 -19.64 36.06
C THR A 187 -6.50 -19.79 34.59
N SER A 188 -7.42 -19.95 33.65
CA SER A 188 -7.18 -20.17 32.22
C SER A 188 -7.60 -19.02 31.29
N GLY A 189 -8.21 -17.96 31.83
CA GLY A 189 -8.79 -16.87 31.04
C GLY A 189 -7.88 -15.66 30.95
N GLU A 190 -7.90 -14.98 29.82
CA GLU A 190 -7.16 -13.73 29.58
C GLU A 190 -7.91 -12.51 30.16
N ASN A 191 -7.15 -11.49 30.56
CA ASN A 191 -7.71 -10.22 31.04
C ASN A 191 -8.48 -9.51 29.92
N TYR A 192 -9.58 -8.85 30.29
CA TYR A 192 -10.33 -7.98 29.39
C TYR A 192 -9.87 -6.53 29.53
N GLU A 193 -9.36 -5.95 28.46
CA GLU A 193 -9.07 -4.52 28.35
C GLU A 193 -10.39 -3.77 28.11
N GLY A 194 -10.87 -3.09 29.15
CA GLY A 194 -12.08 -2.27 29.12
C GLY A 194 -11.80 -0.79 28.80
N THR A 195 -12.86 0.01 28.85
CA THR A 195 -12.78 1.47 28.64
C THR A 195 -12.38 2.23 29.92
N LEU A 196 -12.76 1.71 31.08
CA LEU A 196 -12.46 2.29 32.40
C LEU A 196 -11.28 1.62 33.10
N ALA A 197 -11.10 0.31 32.92
CA ALA A 197 -10.02 -0.46 33.54
C ALA A 197 -9.71 -1.78 32.80
N THR A 198 -8.57 -2.40 33.13
CA THR A 198 -8.26 -3.78 32.73
C THR A 198 -8.78 -4.74 33.80
N TYR A 199 -9.67 -5.66 33.40
CA TYR A 199 -10.38 -6.56 34.30
C TYR A 199 -9.84 -8.00 34.20
N PRO A 200 -9.69 -8.74 35.31
CA PRO A 200 -9.31 -10.15 35.28
C PRO A 200 -10.41 -11.02 34.65
N SER A 201 -10.03 -12.25 34.29
CA SER A 201 -10.89 -13.29 33.75
C SER A 201 -11.78 -13.99 34.79
N GLY A 202 -11.41 -13.91 36.07
CA GLY A 202 -12.25 -14.36 37.18
C GLY A 202 -13.51 -13.52 37.40
N GLY A 203 -14.21 -13.78 38.49
CA GLY A 203 -15.43 -13.06 38.90
C GLY A 203 -16.46 -13.98 39.53
N TYR A 204 -17.59 -13.42 39.93
CA TYR A 204 -18.77 -14.21 40.28
C TYR A 204 -19.48 -14.57 38.97
N VAL A 205 -19.70 -15.86 38.72
CA VAL A 205 -20.17 -16.39 37.44
C VAL A 205 -21.43 -17.20 37.65
N GLN A 206 -22.50 -16.86 36.92
CA GLN A 206 -23.71 -17.67 36.80
C GLN A 206 -23.91 -18.09 35.34
N ILE A 207 -24.21 -19.36 35.10
CA ILE A 207 -24.37 -19.96 33.76
C ILE A 207 -25.86 -20.05 33.42
N PHE A 208 -26.24 -19.67 32.19
CA PHE A 208 -27.61 -19.76 31.67
C PHE A 208 -27.71 -20.74 30.51
N THR A 209 -28.76 -21.57 30.50
CA THR A 209 -28.85 -22.79 29.70
C THR A 209 -29.83 -22.66 28.52
N PRO A 210 -29.87 -23.62 27.58
CA PRO A 210 -30.93 -23.70 26.57
C PRO A 210 -32.37 -23.78 27.11
N ASP A 211 -32.58 -24.06 28.41
CA ASP A 211 -33.90 -23.99 29.04
C ASP A 211 -34.21 -22.57 29.54
N TYR A 212 -35.29 -22.01 28.98
CA TYR A 212 -35.83 -20.71 29.36
C TYR A 212 -36.37 -20.68 30.80
N LEU A 213 -36.99 -21.76 31.29
CA LEU A 213 -37.71 -21.74 32.57
C LEU A 213 -36.75 -21.72 33.77
N THR A 214 -35.79 -22.63 33.83
CA THR A 214 -34.74 -22.60 34.86
C THR A 214 -33.89 -21.32 34.77
N THR A 215 -33.54 -20.90 33.55
CA THR A 215 -32.78 -19.66 33.33
C THR A 215 -33.51 -18.42 33.83
N ASN A 216 -34.79 -18.23 33.48
CA ASN A 216 -35.56 -17.08 33.93
C ASN A 216 -35.74 -17.09 35.46
N ALA A 217 -36.08 -18.23 36.06
CA ALA A 217 -36.19 -18.35 37.52
C ALA A 217 -34.88 -17.96 38.23
N MET A 218 -33.74 -18.43 37.72
CA MET A 218 -32.40 -18.08 38.18
C MET A 218 -32.08 -16.57 38.04
N PHE A 219 -32.46 -15.93 36.94
CA PHE A 219 -32.30 -14.47 36.78
C PHE A 219 -33.22 -13.67 37.72
N GLN A 220 -34.46 -14.10 37.98
CA GLN A 220 -35.32 -13.44 38.96
C GLN A 220 -34.75 -13.56 40.38
N ILE A 221 -34.21 -14.73 40.76
CA ILE A 221 -33.52 -14.95 42.04
C ILE A 221 -32.29 -14.01 42.16
N MET A 222 -31.43 -13.94 41.14
CA MET A 222 -30.30 -13.00 41.15
C MET A 222 -30.73 -11.52 41.25
N ARG A 223 -31.93 -11.17 40.78
CA ARG A 223 -32.51 -9.83 40.93
C ARG A 223 -33.07 -9.58 42.33
N THR A 224 -33.76 -10.53 42.96
CA THR A 224 -34.26 -10.38 44.34
C THR A 224 -33.12 -10.37 45.36
N ASP A 225 -32.06 -11.12 45.08
CA ASP A 225 -31.00 -11.44 46.04
C ASP A 225 -29.81 -10.46 45.95
N GLY A 226 -29.89 -9.46 45.07
CA GLY A 226 -28.90 -8.39 44.96
C GLY A 226 -27.56 -8.82 44.35
N PHE A 227 -27.57 -9.73 43.36
CA PHE A 227 -26.35 -10.17 42.66
C PHE A 227 -25.58 -9.00 42.03
N ILE A 228 -26.29 -8.02 41.47
CA ILE A 228 -25.72 -6.74 41.04
C ILE A 228 -26.01 -5.70 42.12
N SER A 229 -24.97 -4.98 42.56
CA SER A 229 -25.03 -4.06 43.70
C SER A 229 -24.05 -2.89 43.51
N GLU A 230 -24.05 -1.91 44.43
CA GLU A 230 -23.16 -0.73 44.40
C GLU A 230 -21.67 -1.09 44.38
N LYS A 231 -21.32 -2.28 44.89
CA LYS A 231 -19.97 -2.86 44.84
C LYS A 231 -19.55 -3.38 43.46
N THR A 232 -20.47 -3.55 42.52
CA THR A 232 -20.18 -4.06 41.17
C THR A 232 -19.49 -3.00 40.31
N ARG A 233 -18.46 -3.39 39.54
CA ARG A 233 -17.69 -2.47 38.67
C ARG A 233 -17.66 -2.86 37.19
N VAL A 234 -17.99 -4.11 36.87
CA VAL A 234 -18.28 -4.52 35.49
C VAL A 234 -19.21 -5.73 35.48
N ILE A 235 -20.08 -5.77 34.48
CA ILE A 235 -21.00 -6.86 34.17
C ILE A 235 -20.69 -7.35 32.75
N PHE A 236 -20.48 -8.65 32.60
CA PHE A 236 -20.25 -9.34 31.34
C PHE A 236 -21.41 -10.30 31.05
N LEU A 237 -22.06 -10.16 29.89
CA LEU A 237 -22.91 -11.19 29.30
C LEU A 237 -22.11 -11.84 28.16
N GLU A 238 -21.68 -13.08 28.39
CA GLU A 238 -20.75 -13.83 27.54
C GLU A 238 -21.44 -15.08 26.97
N PHE A 239 -21.53 -15.19 25.64
CA PHE A 239 -22.23 -16.29 24.95
C PHE A 239 -21.68 -16.49 23.53
N VAL A 240 -21.90 -17.67 22.93
CA VAL A 240 -21.46 -17.97 21.56
C VAL A 240 -22.65 -18.33 20.69
N ILE A 241 -22.76 -17.73 19.51
CA ILE A 241 -23.78 -18.07 18.50
C ILE A 241 -23.10 -18.69 17.28
N TYR A 242 -23.52 -19.89 16.91
CA TYR A 242 -23.06 -20.58 15.71
C TYR A 242 -24.08 -20.43 14.56
N ASN A 243 -23.60 -20.05 13.38
CA ASN A 243 -24.40 -20.01 12.15
C ASN A 243 -24.03 -21.21 11.26
N PHE A 244 -24.93 -22.19 11.16
CA PHE A 244 -24.62 -23.45 10.47
C PHE A 244 -24.51 -23.30 8.94
N ASN A 245 -25.21 -22.32 8.35
CA ASN A 245 -25.14 -22.04 6.91
C ASN A 245 -23.80 -21.42 6.48
N LEU A 246 -23.10 -20.74 7.41
CA LEU A 246 -21.85 -20.02 7.12
C LEU A 246 -20.61 -20.70 7.72
N GLY A 247 -20.78 -21.63 8.69
CA GLY A 247 -19.68 -22.26 9.41
C GLY A 247 -18.92 -21.27 10.32
N LEU A 248 -19.64 -20.26 10.85
CA LEU A 248 -19.08 -19.17 11.63
C LEU A 248 -19.58 -19.19 13.08
N TYR A 249 -18.67 -18.95 14.02
CA TYR A 249 -18.96 -18.77 15.43
C TYR A 249 -18.80 -17.28 15.78
N ALA A 250 -19.84 -16.65 16.29
CA ALA A 250 -19.78 -15.31 16.87
C ALA A 250 -19.65 -15.42 18.38
N VAL A 251 -18.45 -15.11 18.87
CA VAL A 251 -18.14 -15.00 20.30
C VAL A 251 -18.62 -13.63 20.75
N CYS A 252 -19.75 -13.60 21.45
CA CYS A 252 -20.46 -12.39 21.85
C CYS A 252 -20.11 -12.05 23.31
N ARG A 253 -19.73 -10.79 23.54
CA ARG A 253 -19.49 -10.23 24.88
C ARG A 253 -20.12 -8.84 24.94
N ILE A 254 -21.25 -8.73 25.62
CA ILE A 254 -21.80 -7.44 26.03
C ILE A 254 -21.18 -7.09 27.39
N VAL A 255 -20.65 -5.88 27.51
CA VAL A 255 -20.01 -5.36 28.73
C VAL A 255 -20.74 -4.11 29.19
N PHE A 256 -21.02 -4.02 30.48
CA PHE A 256 -21.44 -2.79 31.16
C PHE A 256 -20.39 -2.48 32.22
N GLU A 257 -19.57 -1.46 32.01
CA GLU A 257 -18.56 -0.99 32.97
C GLU A 257 -19.14 0.17 33.78
N ILE A 258 -19.02 0.10 35.11
CA ILE A 258 -19.63 1.05 36.04
C ILE A 258 -18.53 1.90 36.66
N ALA A 259 -18.54 3.21 36.39
CA ALA A 259 -17.60 4.15 36.96
C ALA A 259 -17.87 4.36 38.45
N ALA A 260 -16.84 4.73 39.23
CA ALA A 260 -16.98 5.06 40.64
C ALA A 260 -17.92 6.28 40.91
N ALA A 261 -18.20 7.08 39.89
CA ALA A 261 -19.18 8.18 39.93
C ALA A 261 -20.64 7.75 39.66
N GLY A 262 -20.88 6.47 39.36
CA GLY A 262 -22.21 5.93 39.03
C GLY A 262 -22.58 5.95 37.54
N ASP A 263 -21.69 6.45 36.66
CA ASP A 263 -21.84 6.44 35.21
C ASP A 263 -21.67 5.02 34.62
N TRP A 264 -22.37 4.72 33.51
CA TRP A 264 -22.38 3.40 32.86
C TRP A 264 -21.88 3.52 31.43
N THR A 265 -20.84 2.75 31.10
CA THR A 265 -20.29 2.67 29.75
C THR A 265 -20.49 1.27 29.18
N GLN A 266 -21.21 1.16 28.07
CA GLN A 266 -21.64 -0.10 27.47
C GLN A 266 -20.80 -0.41 26.23
N THR A 267 -20.38 -1.66 26.05
CA THR A 267 -19.59 -2.09 24.88
C THR A 267 -20.04 -3.46 24.41
N PHE A 268 -20.49 -3.56 23.15
CA PHE A 268 -20.81 -4.84 22.52
C PHE A 268 -19.67 -5.30 21.60
N ASN A 269 -18.88 -6.24 22.11
CA ASN A 269 -17.84 -6.95 21.37
C ASN A 269 -18.44 -8.21 20.71
N ILE A 270 -18.15 -8.38 19.42
CA ILE A 270 -18.51 -9.57 18.64
C ILE A 270 -17.25 -9.97 17.87
N ASP A 271 -16.61 -11.06 18.27
CA ASP A 271 -15.47 -11.63 17.55
C ASP A 271 -15.94 -12.84 16.74
N ILE A 272 -15.72 -12.83 15.41
CA ILE A 272 -16.18 -13.89 14.52
C ILE A 272 -15.03 -14.82 14.16
N LEU A 273 -15.20 -16.09 14.50
CA LEU A 273 -14.24 -17.17 14.28
C LEU A 273 -14.73 -18.09 13.16
N LEU A 274 -13.78 -18.54 12.34
CA LEU A 274 -13.99 -19.61 11.37
C LEU A 274 -13.55 -20.94 11.98
N GLN A 275 -14.08 -22.05 11.46
CA GLN A 275 -13.60 -23.39 11.83
C GLN A 275 -12.07 -23.55 11.66
N ARG A 276 -11.43 -22.93 10.65
CA ARG A 276 -9.95 -22.99 10.46
C ARG A 276 -9.14 -22.32 11.58
N ASN A 277 -9.76 -21.42 12.34
CA ASN A 277 -9.13 -20.76 13.49
C ASN A 277 -9.18 -21.68 14.72
N LEU A 278 -10.17 -22.57 14.78
CA LEU A 278 -10.33 -23.55 15.85
C LEU A 278 -9.54 -24.84 15.59
N GLN A 279 -9.43 -25.27 14.32
CA GLN A 279 -8.71 -26.49 13.93
C GLN A 279 -7.90 -26.26 12.64
N PRO A 280 -6.65 -26.73 12.53
CA PRO A 280 -5.78 -26.44 11.38
C PRO A 280 -6.27 -27.02 10.04
N LEU A 281 -7.17 -28.01 10.06
CA LEU A 281 -7.81 -28.57 8.85
C LEU A 281 -9.22 -28.00 8.59
N GLY A 282 -9.67 -27.01 9.35
CA GLY A 282 -11.00 -26.42 9.21
C GLY A 282 -12.12 -27.45 9.35
N ALA A 283 -12.99 -27.54 8.34
CA ALA A 283 -14.04 -28.56 8.27
C ALA A 283 -13.63 -29.78 7.39
N GLY A 284 -12.34 -29.89 7.05
CA GLY A 284 -11.81 -30.93 6.15
C GLY A 284 -12.13 -30.70 4.68
N THR A 285 -12.57 -29.49 4.30
CA THR A 285 -12.95 -29.19 2.90
C THR A 285 -11.72 -29.09 1.99
N THR A 286 -11.92 -29.24 0.67
CA THR A 286 -10.87 -29.04 -0.32
C THR A 286 -10.28 -27.63 -0.30
N GLU A 287 -11.08 -26.62 0.07
CA GLU A 287 -10.61 -25.25 0.28
C GLU A 287 -9.72 -25.13 1.54
N ASP A 288 -10.11 -25.74 2.67
CA ASP A 288 -9.29 -25.76 3.89
C ASP A 288 -7.90 -26.40 3.62
N TRP A 289 -7.88 -27.54 2.92
CA TRP A 289 -6.64 -28.20 2.51
C TRP A 289 -5.77 -27.33 1.58
N LEU A 290 -6.38 -26.61 0.63
CA LEU A 290 -5.65 -25.69 -0.24
C LEU A 290 -5.01 -24.54 0.56
N PHE A 291 -5.76 -23.92 1.48
CA PHE A 291 -5.22 -22.84 2.32
C PHE A 291 -4.11 -23.33 3.26
N LEU A 292 -4.22 -24.54 3.81
CA LEU A 292 -3.16 -25.15 4.63
C LEU A 292 -1.86 -25.36 3.83
N ILE A 293 -1.96 -25.81 2.57
CA ILE A 293 -0.79 -25.96 1.68
C ILE A 293 -0.17 -24.60 1.33
N LEU A 294 -1.00 -23.58 1.04
CA LEU A 294 -0.53 -22.22 0.76
C LEU A 294 0.15 -21.58 2.00
N GLU A 295 -0.39 -21.82 3.20
CA GLU A 295 0.23 -21.37 4.46
C GLU A 295 1.56 -22.10 4.74
N ALA A 296 1.63 -23.42 4.54
CA ALA A 296 2.90 -24.15 4.65
C ALA A 296 3.95 -23.64 3.65
N ALA A 297 3.54 -23.27 2.43
CA ALA A 297 4.42 -22.63 1.46
C ALA A 297 4.89 -21.23 1.94
N LEU A 298 4.01 -20.43 2.55
CA LEU A 298 4.38 -19.13 3.11
C LEU A 298 5.40 -19.28 4.24
N VAL A 299 5.22 -20.24 5.16
CA VAL A 299 6.19 -20.54 6.22
C VAL A 299 7.55 -20.94 5.64
N LEU A 300 7.58 -21.71 4.55
CA LEU A 300 8.81 -22.06 3.84
C LEU A 300 9.49 -20.82 3.21
N PHE A 301 8.73 -19.89 2.64
CA PHE A 301 9.28 -18.60 2.17
C PHE A 301 9.86 -17.77 3.32
N VAL A 302 9.15 -17.64 4.44
CA VAL A 302 9.63 -16.91 5.63
C VAL A 302 10.94 -17.52 6.13
N LEU A 303 11.00 -18.85 6.27
CA LEU A 303 12.23 -19.55 6.66
C LEU A 303 13.38 -19.32 5.65
N ARG A 304 13.09 -19.30 4.34
CA ARG A 304 14.09 -18.99 3.31
C ARG A 304 14.61 -17.55 3.44
N TYR A 305 13.75 -16.57 3.71
CA TYR A 305 14.17 -15.18 3.93
C TYR A 305 14.95 -15.00 5.23
N VAL A 306 14.52 -15.62 6.34
CA VAL A 306 15.29 -15.62 7.61
C VAL A 306 16.70 -16.17 7.41
N LEU A 307 16.86 -17.25 6.62
CA LEU A 307 18.18 -17.78 6.28
C LEU A 307 19.00 -16.87 5.34
N GLU A 308 18.34 -16.17 4.40
CA GLU A 308 19.00 -15.21 3.51
C GLU A 308 19.54 -13.99 4.29
N GLU A 309 18.67 -13.29 5.03
CA GLU A 309 19.06 -12.12 5.85
C GLU A 309 20.08 -12.52 6.95
N ALA A 310 19.96 -13.71 7.55
CA ALA A 310 20.95 -14.22 8.51
C ALA A 310 22.33 -14.46 7.87
N SER A 311 22.37 -14.93 6.61
CA SER A 311 23.63 -15.17 5.89
C SER A 311 24.38 -13.89 5.51
N GLU A 312 23.72 -12.73 5.50
CA GLU A 312 24.37 -11.46 5.17
C GLU A 312 25.12 -10.86 6.36
N PHE A 313 24.54 -10.94 7.58
CA PHE A 313 25.17 -10.45 8.82
C PHE A 313 26.14 -11.46 9.45
N ILE A 314 25.90 -12.77 9.29
CA ILE A 314 26.79 -13.85 9.76
C ILE A 314 27.86 -14.12 8.69
N GLY A 315 28.96 -13.36 8.75
CA GLY A 315 30.14 -13.61 7.95
C GLY A 315 30.89 -14.85 8.41
N PHE A 316 31.11 -15.81 7.51
CA PHE A 316 32.10 -16.87 7.72
C PHE A 316 33.44 -16.42 7.12
N GLU A 317 34.34 -15.89 7.95
CA GLU A 317 35.70 -15.57 7.52
C GLU A 317 36.62 -16.79 7.63
N THR A 318 37.14 -17.24 6.49
CA THR A 318 38.12 -18.33 6.40
C THR A 318 39.53 -17.81 6.63
N LYS A 319 39.90 -17.56 7.90
CA LYS A 319 41.28 -17.28 8.30
C LYS A 319 42.06 -18.58 8.51
N GLY A 320 42.46 -19.18 7.39
CA GLY A 320 43.19 -20.46 7.36
C GLY A 320 42.27 -21.67 7.51
N THR A 321 42.73 -22.70 8.21
CA THR A 321 42.02 -23.99 8.37
C THR A 321 40.91 -24.01 9.44
N ARG A 322 40.52 -22.85 9.97
CA ARG A 322 39.35 -22.70 10.84
C ARG A 322 38.41 -21.63 10.29
N MET A 323 37.13 -21.97 10.18
CA MET A 323 36.07 -20.97 10.03
C MET A 323 35.89 -20.22 11.34
N GLN A 324 35.89 -18.90 11.30
CA GLN A 324 35.51 -18.05 12.42
C GLN A 324 34.28 -17.22 12.05
N LEU A 325 33.33 -17.15 12.97
CA LEU A 325 32.11 -16.37 12.81
C LEU A 325 32.43 -14.89 13.06
N SER A 326 32.19 -14.03 12.06
CA SER A 326 32.29 -12.58 12.18
C SER A 326 30.92 -11.93 12.00
N ILE A 327 30.49 -11.16 13.00
CA ILE A 327 29.24 -10.39 12.98
C ILE A 327 29.56 -8.99 12.46
N LYS A 328 28.92 -8.61 11.35
CA LYS A 328 29.06 -7.27 10.77
C LYS A 328 28.09 -6.30 11.43
N TRP A 329 28.53 -5.57 12.45
CA TRP A 329 27.69 -4.60 13.16
C TRP A 329 27.13 -3.50 12.25
N ASP A 330 27.88 -3.09 11.22
CA ASP A 330 27.47 -2.10 10.22
C ASP A 330 26.17 -2.48 9.48
N TYR A 331 25.86 -3.77 9.35
CA TYR A 331 24.61 -4.27 8.74
C TYR A 331 23.36 -3.76 9.49
N PHE A 332 23.46 -3.61 10.81
CA PHE A 332 22.36 -3.14 11.68
C PHE A 332 22.25 -1.61 11.74
N LEU A 333 23.08 -0.86 11.01
CA LEU A 333 22.95 0.59 10.84
C LEU A 333 22.15 0.98 9.58
N ASP A 334 21.87 0.03 8.67
CA ASP A 334 21.00 0.26 7.52
C ASP A 334 19.52 0.06 7.91
N ALA A 335 18.72 1.11 7.71
CA ALA A 335 17.29 1.12 7.96
C ALA A 335 16.52 0.05 7.17
N TRP A 336 17.00 -0.34 5.97
CA TRP A 336 16.37 -1.40 5.19
C TRP A 336 16.47 -2.76 5.88
N ASN A 337 17.64 -3.08 6.43
CA ASN A 337 17.88 -4.35 7.10
C ASN A 337 17.10 -4.43 8.42
N ILE A 338 16.99 -3.30 9.16
CA ILE A 338 16.14 -3.21 10.35
C ILE A 338 14.66 -3.49 9.99
N LEU A 339 14.15 -2.86 8.92
CA LEU A 339 12.77 -3.04 8.47
C LEU A 339 12.51 -4.48 7.98
N ASP A 340 13.47 -5.07 7.29
CA ASP A 340 13.41 -6.44 6.79
C ASP A 340 13.38 -7.47 7.94
N TRP A 341 14.19 -7.29 8.98
CA TRP A 341 14.12 -8.11 10.20
C TRP A 341 12.82 -7.90 10.97
N PHE A 342 12.35 -6.66 11.10
CA PHE A 342 11.10 -6.34 11.81
C PHE A 342 9.87 -6.99 11.16
N ASN A 343 9.80 -6.98 9.82
CA ASN A 343 8.80 -7.70 9.03
C ASN A 343 8.85 -9.23 9.32
N LEU A 344 10.03 -9.84 9.20
CA LEU A 344 10.19 -11.29 9.41
C LEU A 344 9.85 -11.72 10.85
N ILE A 345 10.23 -10.92 11.85
CA ILE A 345 9.88 -11.15 13.26
C ILE A 345 8.36 -11.12 13.44
N MET A 346 7.65 -10.16 12.83
CA MET A 346 6.19 -10.14 12.88
C MET A 346 5.53 -11.33 12.15
N MET A 347 6.12 -11.82 11.05
CA MET A 347 5.66 -13.07 10.42
C MET A 347 5.82 -14.28 11.34
N ILE A 348 6.97 -14.42 12.01
CA ILE A 348 7.21 -15.51 12.97
C ILE A 348 6.23 -15.42 14.15
N ILE A 349 6.04 -14.24 14.75
CA ILE A 349 5.11 -14.02 15.85
C ILE A 349 3.67 -14.36 15.44
N THR A 350 3.26 -14.03 14.21
CA THR A 350 1.94 -14.38 13.66
C THR A 350 1.74 -15.90 13.60
N VAL A 351 2.75 -16.65 13.17
CA VAL A 351 2.73 -18.13 13.15
C VAL A 351 2.68 -18.71 14.56
N CYS A 352 3.44 -18.15 15.51
CA CYS A 352 3.38 -18.55 16.92
C CYS A 352 1.98 -18.36 17.52
N TYR A 353 1.33 -17.22 17.29
CA TYR A 353 -0.05 -17.01 17.74
C TYR A 353 -1.05 -17.98 17.08
N LYS A 354 -0.88 -18.35 15.81
CA LYS A 354 -1.74 -19.38 15.19
C LYS A 354 -1.62 -20.74 15.88
N ILE A 355 -0.40 -21.17 16.19
CA ILE A 355 -0.13 -22.43 16.90
C ILE A 355 -0.75 -22.39 18.31
N ASP A 356 -0.62 -21.27 19.03
CA ASP A 356 -1.25 -21.06 20.34
C ASP A 356 -2.79 -20.96 20.26
N THR A 357 -3.33 -20.47 19.14
CA THR A 357 -4.78 -20.48 18.88
C THR A 357 -5.29 -21.91 18.73
N TRP A 358 -4.62 -22.74 17.94
CA TRP A 358 -5.00 -24.14 17.75
C TRP A 358 -4.81 -24.98 19.03
N SER A 359 -3.79 -24.72 19.85
CA SER A 359 -3.60 -25.43 21.13
C SER A 359 -4.71 -25.10 22.14
N LYS A 360 -5.06 -23.81 22.30
CA LYS A 360 -6.20 -23.36 23.12
C LYS A 360 -7.52 -23.92 22.59
N ALA A 361 -7.71 -23.92 21.26
CA ALA A 361 -8.96 -24.36 20.64
C ALA A 361 -9.19 -25.87 20.68
N GLY A 362 -8.14 -26.68 20.79
CA GLY A 362 -8.28 -28.14 20.95
C GLY A 362 -9.11 -28.56 22.18
N GLY A 363 -9.20 -27.71 23.20
CA GLY A 363 -10.01 -27.92 24.40
C GLY A 363 -11.42 -27.29 24.39
N LEU A 364 -11.89 -26.76 23.25
CA LEU A 364 -13.21 -26.09 23.14
C LEU A 364 -14.36 -27.00 22.70
N PHE A 365 -14.08 -28.22 22.25
CA PHE A 365 -15.07 -29.09 21.59
C PHE A 365 -15.78 -30.02 22.57
N VAL A 366 -16.98 -29.64 23.01
CA VAL A 366 -17.90 -30.54 23.75
C VAL A 366 -18.52 -31.53 22.76
N THR A 367 -18.14 -32.81 22.86
CA THR A 367 -18.39 -33.81 21.81
C THR A 367 -19.78 -34.46 21.83
N SER A 368 -20.46 -34.53 22.97
CA SER A 368 -21.76 -35.20 23.07
C SER A 368 -22.75 -34.49 24.01
N PRO A 369 -24.07 -34.51 23.72
CA PRO A 369 -25.11 -34.04 24.65
C PRO A 369 -25.11 -34.72 26.03
N SER A 370 -24.57 -35.94 26.16
CA SER A 370 -24.36 -36.58 27.46
C SER A 370 -23.53 -35.73 28.39
N ASP A 371 -22.52 -35.07 27.82
CA ASP A 371 -21.45 -34.41 28.55
C ASP A 371 -21.97 -33.13 29.21
N TRP A 372 -23.08 -32.55 28.70
CA TRP A 372 -23.64 -31.27 29.15
C TRP A 372 -24.14 -31.27 30.60
N ASN A 373 -24.45 -32.45 31.15
CA ASN A 373 -24.80 -32.60 32.57
C ASN A 373 -23.57 -32.72 33.47
N ASP A 374 -22.44 -33.19 32.92
CA ASP A 374 -21.11 -33.25 33.56
C ASP A 374 -20.23 -32.03 33.17
N VAL A 375 -20.79 -31.02 32.50
CA VAL A 375 -20.10 -29.75 32.22
C VAL A 375 -19.91 -29.00 33.54
N THR A 376 -18.75 -29.24 34.13
CA THR A 376 -18.23 -28.40 35.21
C THR A 376 -18.00 -26.98 34.71
N GLN A 377 -17.94 -26.04 35.66
CA GLN A 377 -17.58 -24.64 35.40
C GLN A 377 -16.24 -24.50 34.63
N ASP A 378 -15.36 -25.50 34.74
CA ASP A 378 -14.07 -25.54 34.07
C ASP A 378 -14.11 -25.99 32.60
N LEU A 379 -15.16 -26.67 32.12
CA LEU A 379 -15.31 -26.92 30.68
C LEU A 379 -15.77 -25.67 29.90
N TYR A 380 -16.28 -24.64 30.60
CA TYR A 380 -16.40 -23.27 30.07
C TYR A 380 -15.16 -22.39 30.34
N ALA A 381 -14.14 -22.93 31.02
CA ALA A 381 -12.88 -22.25 31.26
C ALA A 381 -11.86 -22.43 30.12
N SER A 382 -12.10 -23.37 29.19
CA SER A 382 -11.62 -23.20 27.82
C SER A 382 -12.46 -22.08 27.18
N ASN A 383 -11.97 -20.85 27.35
CA ASN A 383 -12.69 -19.65 26.97
C ASN A 383 -12.59 -19.41 25.45
N PHE A 384 -13.71 -19.48 24.73
CA PHE A 384 -13.77 -19.01 23.33
C PHE A 384 -13.23 -17.58 23.15
N HIS A 385 -13.31 -16.75 24.21
CA HIS A 385 -12.75 -15.40 24.25
C HIS A 385 -11.22 -15.31 24.15
N SER A 386 -10.43 -16.28 24.63
CA SER A 386 -8.95 -16.23 24.50
C SER A 386 -8.50 -16.63 23.09
N VAL A 387 -9.18 -17.60 22.49
CA VAL A 387 -9.04 -17.90 21.06
C VAL A 387 -9.45 -16.70 20.21
N ALA A 388 -10.53 -16.00 20.56
CA ALA A 388 -10.93 -14.77 19.89
C ALA A 388 -9.92 -13.62 20.04
N ALA A 389 -9.35 -13.43 21.24
CA ALA A 389 -8.31 -12.44 21.48
C ALA A 389 -7.04 -12.75 20.65
N ASN A 390 -6.57 -14.00 20.64
CA ASN A 390 -5.48 -14.44 19.76
C ASN A 390 -5.78 -14.14 18.28
N VAL A 391 -6.98 -14.50 17.78
CA VAL A 391 -7.40 -14.22 16.39
C VAL A 391 -7.40 -12.72 16.11
N ARG A 392 -7.86 -11.89 17.05
CA ARG A 392 -7.81 -10.42 16.92
C ARG A 392 -6.36 -9.92 16.81
N GLN A 393 -5.43 -10.44 17.63
CA GLN A 393 -4.01 -10.09 17.55
C GLN A 393 -3.37 -10.56 16.24
N ILE A 394 -3.69 -11.77 15.75
CA ILE A 394 -3.27 -12.26 14.43
C ILE A 394 -3.72 -11.30 13.33
N GLN A 395 -4.97 -10.84 13.36
CA GLN A 395 -5.48 -9.89 12.36
C GLN A 395 -4.78 -8.53 12.43
N SER A 396 -4.51 -7.99 13.62
CA SER A 396 -3.73 -6.75 13.81
C SER A 396 -2.29 -6.89 13.29
N LEU A 397 -1.60 -7.99 13.61
CA LEU A 397 -0.25 -8.29 13.14
C LEU A 397 -0.21 -8.43 11.61
N VAL A 398 -1.13 -9.19 11.02
CA VAL A 398 -1.23 -9.35 9.56
C VAL A 398 -1.52 -8.03 8.86
N ALA A 399 -2.40 -7.18 9.40
CA ALA A 399 -2.72 -5.88 8.82
C ALA A 399 -1.50 -4.95 8.77
N PHE A 400 -0.78 -4.80 9.89
CA PHE A 400 0.42 -3.96 9.93
C PHE A 400 1.58 -4.54 9.10
N ASN A 401 1.78 -5.86 9.16
CA ASN A 401 2.79 -6.56 8.36
C ASN A 401 2.49 -6.51 6.85
N THR A 402 1.21 -6.40 6.44
CA THR A 402 0.84 -6.17 5.04
C THR A 402 1.41 -4.85 4.54
N ILE A 403 1.38 -3.79 5.36
CA ILE A 403 1.99 -2.49 5.02
C ILE A 403 3.51 -2.65 4.87
N LEU A 404 4.19 -3.30 5.81
CA LEU A 404 5.64 -3.55 5.72
C LEU A 404 6.01 -4.37 4.48
N THR A 405 5.22 -5.39 4.15
CA THR A 405 5.51 -6.33 3.03
C THR A 405 5.33 -5.64 1.68
N TRP A 406 4.30 -4.80 1.52
CA TRP A 406 4.15 -3.94 0.35
C TRP A 406 5.20 -2.82 0.31
N PHE A 407 5.63 -2.27 1.45
CA PHE A 407 6.71 -1.29 1.49
C PHE A 407 8.07 -1.89 1.08
N LYS A 408 8.35 -3.16 1.45
CA LYS A 408 9.53 -3.91 0.95
C LYS A 408 9.57 -4.01 -0.57
N ALA A 409 8.42 -3.94 -1.27
CA ALA A 409 8.39 -3.92 -2.74
C ALA A 409 9.14 -2.71 -3.34
N VAL A 410 9.23 -1.57 -2.64
CA VAL A 410 9.99 -0.40 -3.10
C VAL A 410 11.48 -0.74 -3.27
N LYS A 411 12.05 -1.65 -2.45
CA LYS A 411 13.42 -2.17 -2.58
C LYS A 411 13.67 -2.77 -3.98
N TYR A 412 12.66 -3.42 -4.57
CA TYR A 412 12.69 -4.05 -5.90
C TYR A 412 12.23 -3.14 -7.05
N ILE A 413 11.42 -2.11 -6.77
CA ILE A 413 10.93 -1.14 -7.77
C ILE A 413 12.04 -0.15 -8.21
N ASN A 414 13.18 -0.11 -7.51
CA ASN A 414 14.41 0.65 -7.85
C ASN A 414 15.02 0.39 -9.25
N ILE A 415 14.40 -0.44 -10.08
CA ILE A 415 14.68 -0.52 -11.52
C ILE A 415 14.20 0.76 -12.24
N ILE A 416 13.16 1.43 -11.72
CA ILE A 416 12.62 2.68 -12.27
C ILE A 416 13.50 3.87 -11.82
N PRO A 417 14.10 4.65 -12.75
CA PRO A 417 15.04 5.71 -12.38
C PRO A 417 14.43 6.84 -11.54
N TYR A 418 13.14 7.16 -11.75
CA TYR A 418 12.43 8.14 -10.92
C TYR A 418 12.37 7.75 -9.44
N VAL A 419 12.27 6.44 -9.15
CA VAL A 419 12.28 5.93 -7.78
C VAL A 419 13.70 5.99 -7.21
N THR A 420 14.75 5.75 -8.00
CA THR A 420 16.13 5.99 -7.52
C THR A 420 16.41 7.48 -7.26
N THR A 421 15.85 8.41 -8.04
CA THR A 421 15.88 9.86 -7.72
C THR A 421 15.28 10.13 -6.35
N PHE A 422 14.09 9.61 -6.09
CA PHE A 422 13.35 9.84 -4.85
C PHE A 422 14.07 9.26 -3.63
N MET A 423 14.52 8.00 -3.71
CA MET A 423 15.21 7.31 -2.61
C MET A 423 16.56 7.97 -2.29
N GLN A 424 17.28 8.44 -3.31
CA GLN A 424 18.50 9.25 -3.13
C GLN A 424 18.18 10.62 -2.51
N THR A 425 17.07 11.26 -2.88
CA THR A 425 16.60 12.52 -2.26
C THR A 425 16.32 12.33 -0.77
N VAL A 426 15.63 11.27 -0.39
CA VAL A 426 15.37 10.92 1.03
C VAL A 426 16.68 10.67 1.78
N SER A 427 17.60 9.90 1.20
CA SER A 427 18.90 9.60 1.82
C SER A 427 19.79 10.84 2.01
N ILE A 428 19.79 11.79 1.08
CA ILE A 428 20.52 13.07 1.20
C ILE A 428 19.84 13.98 2.24
N SER A 429 18.51 14.06 2.22
CA SER A 429 17.74 14.96 3.10
C SER A 429 17.60 14.47 4.55
N GLN A 430 17.91 13.20 4.84
CA GLN A 430 17.65 12.55 6.14
C GLN A 430 18.12 13.36 7.36
N GLN A 431 19.30 13.99 7.30
CA GLN A 431 19.83 14.78 8.43
C GLN A 431 19.00 16.05 8.69
N ASN A 432 18.58 16.74 7.62
CA ASN A 432 17.75 17.94 7.71
C ASN A 432 16.31 17.59 8.11
N LEU A 433 15.78 16.47 7.61
CA LEU A 433 14.47 15.95 7.97
C LEU A 433 14.41 15.51 9.43
N CYS A 434 15.42 14.81 9.96
CA CYS A 434 15.48 14.46 11.39
C CYS A 434 15.49 15.72 12.29
N SER A 435 16.24 16.76 11.93
CA SER A 435 16.22 18.04 12.64
C SER A 435 14.85 18.72 12.59
N TRP A 436 14.19 18.70 11.43
CA TRP A 436 12.82 19.24 11.30
C TRP A 436 11.79 18.44 12.10
N ILE A 437 11.86 17.10 12.09
CA ILE A 437 10.99 16.21 12.88
C ILE A 437 11.10 16.53 14.37
N ALA A 438 12.30 16.79 14.89
CA ALA A 438 12.49 17.18 16.28
C ALA A 438 11.78 18.50 16.65
N VAL A 439 11.84 19.51 15.76
CA VAL A 439 11.14 20.80 15.93
C VAL A 439 9.62 20.63 15.81
N PHE A 440 9.15 19.82 14.85
CA PHE A 440 7.73 19.52 14.67
C PHE A 440 7.15 18.77 15.87
N LEU A 441 7.78 17.68 16.33
CA LEU A 441 7.27 16.88 17.44
C LEU A 441 7.29 17.64 18.78
N SER A 442 8.32 18.46 19.05
CA SER A 442 8.40 19.25 20.29
C SER A 442 7.35 20.37 20.34
N SER A 443 7.16 21.10 19.25
CA SER A 443 6.09 22.12 19.15
C SER A 443 4.69 21.50 19.18
N LEU A 444 4.47 20.40 18.46
CA LEU A 444 3.22 19.63 18.49
C LEU A 444 2.90 19.16 19.92
N ALA A 445 3.86 18.56 20.62
CA ALA A 445 3.68 18.12 22.02
C ALA A 445 3.31 19.29 22.95
N GLY A 446 3.88 20.47 22.73
CA GLY A 446 3.48 21.70 23.42
C GLY A 446 2.01 22.05 23.21
N PHE A 447 1.51 22.00 21.96
CA PHE A 447 0.09 22.21 21.67
C PHE A 447 -0.79 21.10 22.25
N VAL A 448 -0.40 19.82 22.13
CA VAL A 448 -1.14 18.69 22.70
C VAL A 448 -1.38 18.86 24.19
N LEU A 449 -0.33 19.20 24.94
CA LEU A 449 -0.44 19.47 26.38
C LEU A 449 -1.29 20.71 26.66
N ALA A 450 -1.18 21.79 25.88
CA ALA A 450 -2.00 22.99 26.04
C ALA A 450 -3.50 22.71 25.82
N PHE A 451 -3.89 22.02 24.75
CA PHE A 451 -5.29 21.68 24.49
C PHE A 451 -5.84 20.67 25.51
N SER A 452 -5.09 19.64 25.90
CA SER A 452 -5.57 18.68 26.92
C SER A 452 -5.70 19.30 28.32
N THR A 453 -4.84 20.26 28.68
CA THR A 453 -4.93 20.94 29.99
C THR A 453 -5.97 22.06 30.01
N ALA A 454 -6.21 22.75 28.90
CA ALA A 454 -7.21 23.82 28.82
C ALA A 454 -8.65 23.32 28.63
N PHE A 455 -8.86 22.16 28.00
CA PHE A 455 -10.20 21.70 27.58
C PHE A 455 -10.50 20.23 27.89
N GLY A 456 -9.56 19.45 28.44
CA GLY A 456 -9.75 18.02 28.72
C GLY A 456 -10.77 17.68 29.81
N GLY A 457 -11.24 18.68 30.57
CA GLY A 457 -12.36 18.54 31.50
C GLY A 457 -13.73 18.60 30.80
N ASP A 458 -13.89 19.51 29.84
CA ASP A 458 -15.17 19.81 29.18
C ASP A 458 -15.35 19.03 27.86
N VAL A 459 -14.25 18.75 27.15
CA VAL A 459 -14.25 18.10 25.84
C VAL A 459 -13.68 16.68 25.96
N SER A 460 -14.55 15.68 25.87
CA SER A 460 -14.20 14.25 25.99
C SER A 460 -13.09 13.80 25.03
N VAL A 461 -13.02 14.39 23.83
CA VAL A 461 -12.00 14.11 22.80
C VAL A 461 -10.60 14.62 23.19
N LEU A 462 -10.50 15.53 24.17
CA LEU A 462 -9.25 16.11 24.67
C LEU A 462 -8.87 15.59 26.07
N ARG A 463 -9.68 14.68 26.64
CA ARG A 463 -9.55 14.16 28.01
C ARG A 463 -8.19 13.54 28.35
N THR A 464 -7.51 12.96 27.36
CA THR A 464 -6.15 12.43 27.52
C THR A 464 -5.20 13.05 26.50
N PRO A 465 -3.90 13.21 26.81
CA PRO A 465 -2.93 13.77 25.86
C PRO A 465 -2.79 12.92 24.59
N PHE A 466 -3.07 11.61 24.64
CA PHE A 466 -3.06 10.76 23.45
C PHE A 466 -4.27 11.00 22.54
N GLN A 467 -5.47 11.15 23.11
CA GLN A 467 -6.67 11.52 22.33
C GLN A 467 -6.54 12.95 21.77
N ALA A 468 -5.99 13.89 22.56
CA ALA A 468 -5.67 15.24 22.09
C ALA A 468 -4.63 15.24 20.96
N PHE A 469 -3.60 14.39 21.02
CA PHE A 469 -2.65 14.17 19.91
C PHE A 469 -3.36 13.69 18.63
N ILE A 470 -4.27 12.72 18.74
CA ILE A 470 -5.04 12.23 17.58
C ILE A 470 -5.92 13.36 17.02
N PHE A 471 -6.65 14.09 17.86
CA PHE A 471 -7.49 15.22 17.45
C PHE A 471 -6.69 16.29 16.70
N ILE A 472 -5.54 16.69 17.26
CA ILE A 472 -4.67 17.72 16.69
C ILE A 472 -3.98 17.24 15.40
N MET A 473 -3.67 15.94 15.27
CA MET A 473 -3.21 15.36 14.00
C MET A 473 -4.31 15.35 12.93
N LEU A 474 -5.56 15.05 13.32
CA LEU A 474 -6.72 15.18 12.43
C LEU A 474 -6.98 16.65 12.01
N THR A 475 -6.58 17.63 12.84
CA THR A 475 -6.58 19.05 12.45
C THR A 475 -5.57 19.37 11.35
N ILE A 476 -4.36 18.78 11.37
CA ILE A 476 -3.38 18.93 10.26
C ILE A 476 -3.99 18.42 8.94
N LEU A 477 -4.83 17.38 9.02
CA LEU A 477 -5.58 16.83 7.89
C LEU A 477 -6.86 17.60 7.51
N GLY A 478 -7.24 18.64 8.25
CA GLY A 478 -8.46 19.41 8.04
C GLY A 478 -9.77 18.70 8.41
N ASN A 479 -9.70 17.61 9.19
CA ASN A 479 -10.83 16.71 9.47
C ASN A 479 -11.35 16.78 10.93
N SER A 480 -10.95 17.78 11.71
CA SER A 480 -11.39 17.99 13.10
C SER A 480 -12.29 19.23 13.21
N ASP A 481 -13.45 19.11 13.86
CA ASP A 481 -14.26 20.29 14.20
C ASP A 481 -13.66 21.05 15.39
N MET A 482 -13.00 22.18 15.09
CA MET A 482 -12.44 23.09 16.09
C MET A 482 -13.50 23.95 16.79
N LYS A 483 -14.77 23.97 16.32
CA LYS A 483 -15.85 24.74 16.96
C LYS A 483 -16.12 24.30 18.40
N VAL A 484 -15.99 23.00 18.68
CA VAL A 484 -16.20 22.42 20.03
C VAL A 484 -15.33 23.11 21.10
N ILE A 485 -14.11 23.55 20.74
CA ILE A 485 -13.20 24.27 21.64
C ILE A 485 -13.59 25.75 21.78
N TYR A 486 -14.08 26.36 20.70
CA TYR A 486 -14.59 27.74 20.73
C TYR A 486 -15.86 27.85 21.61
N ASP A 487 -16.78 26.90 21.50
CA ASP A 487 -18.03 26.89 22.26
C ASP A 487 -17.81 26.78 23.78
N VAL A 488 -16.72 26.13 24.24
CA VAL A 488 -16.36 26.01 25.66
C VAL A 488 -15.74 27.29 26.22
N ALA A 489 -14.71 27.85 25.57
CA ALA A 489 -14.07 29.09 26.01
C ALA A 489 -13.66 29.97 24.83
N PRO A 490 -14.56 30.84 24.32
CA PRO A 490 -14.35 31.58 23.06
C PRO A 490 -13.01 32.31 22.95
N PHE A 491 -12.57 32.99 24.01
CA PHE A 491 -11.31 33.75 24.00
C PHE A 491 -10.05 32.86 23.97
N LEU A 492 -9.94 31.93 24.92
CA LEU A 492 -8.77 31.05 25.05
C LEU A 492 -8.70 30.04 23.89
N GLY A 493 -9.85 29.51 23.48
CA GLY A 493 -9.99 28.64 22.32
C GLY A 493 -9.55 29.33 21.03
N SER A 494 -10.08 30.51 20.71
CA SER A 494 -9.64 31.28 19.53
C SER A 494 -8.14 31.56 19.55
N LEU A 495 -7.58 31.96 20.70
CA LEU A 495 -6.15 32.27 20.81
C LEU A 495 -5.29 31.03 20.54
N LEU A 496 -5.61 29.88 21.15
CA LEU A 496 -4.86 28.64 20.95
C LEU A 496 -5.01 28.09 19.52
N ILE A 497 -6.21 28.18 18.93
CA ILE A 497 -6.45 27.77 17.53
C ILE A 497 -5.63 28.63 16.56
N VAL A 498 -5.63 29.96 16.72
CA VAL A 498 -4.83 30.87 15.87
C VAL A 498 -3.33 30.61 16.04
N MET A 499 -2.84 30.47 17.28
CA MET A 499 -1.43 30.16 17.55
C MET A 499 -1.01 28.80 16.95
N TYR A 500 -1.88 27.79 17.02
CA TYR A 500 -1.66 26.48 16.42
C TYR A 500 -1.60 26.55 14.89
N VAL A 501 -2.55 27.24 14.24
CA VAL A 501 -2.57 27.40 12.78
C VAL A 501 -1.34 28.17 12.28
N VAL A 502 -0.96 29.27 12.95
CA VAL A 502 0.24 30.05 12.60
C VAL A 502 1.52 29.24 12.83
N GLY A 503 1.65 28.54 13.96
CA GLY A 503 2.84 27.77 14.29
C GLY A 503 3.03 26.53 13.40
N ILE A 504 2.04 25.63 13.37
CA ILE A 504 2.17 24.33 12.69
C ILE A 504 2.08 24.49 11.16
N PHE A 505 1.03 25.12 10.63
CA PHE A 505 0.86 25.24 9.17
C PHE A 505 1.78 26.31 8.59
N PHE A 506 1.66 27.57 9.03
CA PHE A 506 2.33 28.69 8.35
C PHE A 506 3.85 28.74 8.56
N VAL A 507 4.37 28.26 9.69
CA VAL A 507 5.83 28.19 9.93
C VAL A 507 6.39 26.80 9.66
N ILE A 508 5.93 25.76 10.37
CA ILE A 508 6.65 24.48 10.41
C ILE A 508 6.43 23.63 9.15
N MET A 509 5.23 23.59 8.58
CA MET A 509 4.99 22.90 7.29
C MET A 509 5.64 23.63 6.11
N ASN A 510 5.70 24.96 6.13
CA ASN A 510 6.45 25.69 5.09
C ASN A 510 7.98 25.44 5.18
N LEU A 511 8.52 25.25 6.38
CA LEU A 511 9.92 24.81 6.56
C LEU A 511 10.16 23.39 6.00
N PHE A 512 9.21 22.47 6.18
CA PHE A 512 9.26 21.12 5.58
C PHE A 512 9.34 21.17 4.06
N TYR A 513 8.44 21.92 3.42
CA TYR A 513 8.43 22.09 1.96
C TYR A 513 9.72 22.73 1.45
N ALA A 514 10.26 23.75 2.14
CA ALA A 514 11.53 24.38 1.76
C ALA A 514 12.72 23.39 1.79
N ILE A 515 12.81 22.56 2.84
CA ILE A 515 13.86 21.53 2.96
C ILE A 515 13.75 20.50 1.82
N ILE A 516 12.54 19.99 1.55
CA ILE A 516 12.32 19.01 0.48
C ILE A 516 12.64 19.60 -0.89
N VAL A 517 12.16 20.80 -1.21
CA VAL A 517 12.39 21.43 -2.52
C VAL A 517 13.89 21.69 -2.77
N SER A 518 14.64 22.14 -1.76
CA SER A 518 16.10 22.28 -1.87
C SER A 518 16.77 20.94 -2.17
N THR A 519 16.53 19.94 -1.32
CA THR A 519 17.20 18.63 -1.43
C THR A 519 16.82 17.84 -2.69
N LEU A 520 15.60 18.04 -3.21
CA LEU A 520 15.17 17.49 -4.50
C LEU A 520 15.92 18.10 -5.68
N SER A 521 16.24 19.41 -5.62
CA SER A 521 17.10 20.06 -6.61
C SER A 521 18.51 19.46 -6.59
N ASP A 522 19.09 19.33 -5.39
CA ASP A 522 20.45 18.79 -5.21
C ASP A 522 20.56 17.32 -5.66
N ALA A 523 19.60 16.48 -5.25
CA ALA A 523 19.56 15.07 -5.62
C ALA A 523 19.36 14.86 -7.13
N LYS A 524 18.53 15.71 -7.77
CA LYS A 524 18.35 15.69 -9.23
C LYS A 524 19.64 16.06 -9.96
N ILE A 525 20.37 17.08 -9.51
CA ILE A 525 21.67 17.47 -10.07
C ILE A 525 22.69 16.31 -9.96
N GLU A 526 22.73 15.64 -8.80
CA GLU A 526 23.65 14.53 -8.58
C GLU A 526 23.27 13.28 -9.40
N GLU A 527 21.98 12.95 -9.54
CA GLU A 527 21.56 11.83 -10.39
C GLU A 527 21.73 12.13 -11.89
N ASP A 528 21.46 13.36 -12.35
CA ASP A 528 21.80 13.80 -13.71
C ASP A 528 23.30 13.57 -14.00
N ALA A 529 24.17 13.89 -13.05
CA ALA A 529 25.60 13.63 -13.15
C ALA A 529 25.94 12.12 -13.13
N LYS A 530 25.24 11.31 -12.31
CA LYS A 530 25.38 9.84 -12.31
C LYS A 530 24.90 9.21 -13.63
N GLN A 531 23.79 9.67 -14.20
CA GLN A 531 23.30 9.22 -15.51
C GLN A 531 24.25 9.62 -16.63
N LYS A 532 24.73 10.88 -16.66
CA LYS A 532 25.74 11.35 -17.63
C LYS A 532 27.03 10.50 -17.54
N LYS A 533 27.49 10.14 -16.34
CA LYS A 533 28.62 9.21 -16.13
C LYS A 533 28.31 7.78 -16.61
N LYS A 534 27.14 7.21 -16.28
CA LYS A 534 26.70 5.89 -16.77
C LYS A 534 26.65 5.84 -18.32
N TRP A 535 26.07 6.87 -18.94
CA TRP A 535 26.00 7.00 -20.40
C TRP A 535 27.36 7.18 -21.05
N ALA A 536 28.27 7.97 -20.46
CA ALA A 536 29.64 8.08 -20.95
C ALA A 536 30.36 6.72 -20.92
N VAL A 537 30.31 5.99 -19.80
CA VAL A 537 30.92 4.66 -19.68
C VAL A 537 30.27 3.64 -20.64
N LEU A 538 28.96 3.70 -20.84
CA LEU A 538 28.26 2.83 -21.81
C LEU A 538 28.66 3.15 -23.26
N ARG A 539 28.68 4.43 -23.63
CA ARG A 539 29.15 4.92 -24.94
C ARG A 539 30.60 4.51 -25.19
N ASP A 540 31.45 4.63 -24.18
CA ASP A 540 32.89 4.36 -24.31
C ASP A 540 33.11 2.85 -24.48
N ARG A 541 32.42 2.01 -23.68
CA ARG A 541 32.37 0.54 -23.88
C ARG A 541 31.82 0.14 -25.25
N LEU A 542 30.76 0.80 -25.75
CA LEU A 542 30.24 0.58 -27.10
C LEU A 542 31.26 0.99 -28.17
N SER A 543 31.99 2.10 -27.94
CA SER A 543 33.05 2.53 -28.85
C SER A 543 34.22 1.53 -28.86
N ASP A 544 34.56 0.94 -27.73
CA ASP A 544 35.68 -0.01 -27.61
C ASP A 544 35.30 -1.40 -28.13
N THR A 545 34.08 -1.88 -27.92
CA THR A 545 33.60 -3.10 -28.59
C THR A 545 33.46 -2.90 -30.10
N TRP A 546 33.03 -1.73 -30.57
CA TRP A 546 33.00 -1.41 -32.00
C TRP A 546 34.41 -1.27 -32.62
N LYS A 547 35.37 -0.67 -31.89
CA LYS A 547 36.80 -0.67 -32.27
C LYS A 547 37.34 -2.10 -32.32
N ALA A 548 37.04 -2.95 -31.33
CA ALA A 548 37.48 -4.35 -31.30
C ALA A 548 36.86 -5.18 -32.43
N LEU A 549 35.59 -4.94 -32.78
CA LEU A 549 34.92 -5.55 -33.92
C LEU A 549 35.61 -5.16 -35.25
N ASN A 550 35.89 -3.87 -35.45
CA ASN A 550 36.68 -3.38 -36.58
C ASN A 550 38.14 -3.87 -36.55
N HIS A 551 38.69 -4.18 -35.38
CA HIS A 551 40.02 -4.78 -35.25
C HIS A 551 40.08 -6.24 -35.73
N GLY A 552 38.92 -6.84 -36.06
CA GLY A 552 38.75 -8.10 -36.79
C GLY A 552 39.24 -8.08 -38.26
N GLY A 553 40.32 -7.35 -38.56
CA GLY A 553 40.90 -7.11 -39.88
C GLY A 553 41.48 -8.33 -40.61
N LYS A 554 41.01 -9.55 -40.31
CA LYS A 554 41.14 -10.70 -41.21
C LYS A 554 40.18 -10.56 -42.39
N LEU A 555 38.92 -10.17 -42.14
CA LEU A 555 37.90 -10.00 -43.19
C LEU A 555 38.30 -8.93 -44.21
N GLU A 556 38.71 -7.73 -43.77
CA GLU A 556 39.12 -6.66 -44.69
C GLU A 556 40.37 -7.06 -45.51
N LYS A 557 41.34 -7.78 -44.92
CA LYS A 557 42.50 -8.31 -45.63
C LYS A 557 42.13 -9.38 -46.65
N GLN A 558 41.19 -10.28 -46.32
CA GLN A 558 40.67 -11.28 -47.27
C GLN A 558 39.89 -10.62 -48.42
N PHE A 559 39.03 -9.62 -48.13
CA PHE A 559 38.31 -8.86 -49.15
C PHE A 559 39.26 -8.13 -50.12
N ARG A 560 40.32 -7.53 -49.56
CA ARG A 560 41.37 -6.82 -50.30
C ARG A 560 42.25 -7.74 -51.15
N ALA A 561 42.42 -9.00 -50.75
CA ALA A 561 43.12 -10.04 -51.53
C ALA A 561 42.22 -10.68 -52.61
N CYS A 562 40.92 -10.85 -52.32
CA CYS A 562 39.99 -11.55 -53.21
C CYS A 562 39.40 -10.65 -54.31
N VAL A 563 39.08 -9.38 -54.02
CA VAL A 563 38.47 -8.45 -55.02
C VAL A 563 39.05 -7.03 -54.96
N PRO A 564 40.31 -6.81 -55.43
CA PRO A 564 40.97 -5.50 -55.36
C PRO A 564 40.24 -4.39 -56.16
N GLY A 565 39.55 -4.74 -57.25
CA GLY A 565 38.80 -3.80 -58.08
C GLY A 565 37.55 -3.22 -57.42
N LEU A 566 36.90 -3.97 -56.52
CA LEU A 566 35.70 -3.49 -55.80
C LEU A 566 36.09 -2.66 -54.58
N TYR A 567 37.09 -3.13 -53.82
CA TYR A 567 37.63 -2.44 -52.64
C TYR A 567 38.14 -1.03 -52.98
N SER A 568 38.88 -0.88 -54.08
CA SER A 568 39.37 0.43 -54.56
C SER A 568 38.26 1.39 -55.01
N ARG A 569 37.16 0.87 -55.60
CA ARG A 569 35.97 1.68 -55.94
C ARG A 569 35.22 2.15 -54.69
N LEU A 570 35.07 1.29 -53.68
CA LEU A 570 34.48 1.66 -52.39
C LEU A 570 35.31 2.72 -51.65
N LEU A 571 36.64 2.58 -51.63
CA LEU A 571 37.54 3.58 -51.04
C LEU A 571 37.48 4.94 -51.76
N LYS A 572 37.35 4.95 -53.09
CA LYS A 572 37.08 6.18 -53.86
C LYS A 572 35.72 6.81 -53.52
N ARG A 573 34.66 6.02 -53.30
CA ARG A 573 33.37 6.54 -52.80
C ARG A 573 33.50 7.12 -51.40
N ARG A 574 34.12 6.40 -50.46
CA ARG A 574 34.29 6.86 -49.06
C ARG A 574 35.07 8.18 -48.98
N LYS A 575 36.19 8.30 -49.70
CA LYS A 575 36.94 9.56 -49.79
C LYS A 575 36.14 10.70 -50.43
N LYS A 576 35.30 10.44 -51.43
CA LYS A 576 34.41 11.48 -51.99
C LYS A 576 33.38 11.97 -50.99
N VAL A 577 32.78 11.09 -50.17
CA VAL A 577 31.84 11.49 -49.11
C VAL A 577 32.58 12.34 -48.06
N GLU A 578 33.72 11.87 -47.57
CA GLU A 578 34.57 12.56 -46.59
C GLU A 578 35.08 13.93 -47.09
N GLN A 579 35.30 14.07 -48.40
CA GLN A 579 35.58 15.36 -49.06
C GLN A 579 34.35 16.26 -49.15
N HIS A 580 33.16 15.72 -49.41
CA HIS A 580 31.90 16.48 -49.42
C HIS A 580 31.46 16.93 -48.02
N GLU A 581 31.74 16.14 -46.98
CA GLU A 581 31.50 16.52 -45.58
C GLU A 581 32.41 17.66 -45.18
N LYS A 582 33.74 17.56 -45.40
CA LYS A 582 34.66 18.68 -45.17
C LYS A 582 34.30 19.94 -45.96
N ALA A 583 33.91 19.79 -47.24
CA ALA A 583 33.46 20.92 -48.05
C ALA A 583 32.13 21.54 -47.56
N ARG A 584 31.30 20.81 -46.80
CA ARG A 584 30.14 21.38 -46.10
C ARG A 584 30.57 22.10 -44.83
N ASP A 585 31.42 21.48 -44.02
CA ASP A 585 31.92 22.06 -42.78
C ASP A 585 32.69 23.37 -43.04
N ASP A 586 33.61 23.38 -44.00
CA ASP A 586 34.35 24.56 -44.46
C ASP A 586 33.39 25.67 -44.97
N MET A 587 32.29 25.30 -45.62
CA MET A 587 31.28 26.24 -46.12
C MET A 587 30.40 26.81 -44.99
N VAL A 588 30.14 26.03 -43.94
CA VAL A 588 29.48 26.50 -42.70
C VAL A 588 30.43 27.42 -41.93
N LEU A 589 31.71 27.06 -41.79
CA LEU A 589 32.74 27.90 -41.17
C LEU A 589 32.92 29.23 -41.92
N ALA A 590 32.96 29.19 -43.26
CA ALA A 590 33.02 30.39 -44.10
C ALA A 590 31.76 31.26 -43.97
N LYS A 591 30.57 30.67 -43.81
CA LYS A 591 29.34 31.43 -43.48
C LYS A 591 29.44 32.09 -42.10
N GLN A 592 29.88 31.37 -41.07
CA GLN A 592 30.06 31.93 -39.72
C GLN A 592 31.12 33.03 -39.67
N MET A 593 32.23 32.89 -40.42
CA MET A 593 33.23 33.94 -40.57
C MET A 593 32.69 35.16 -41.32
N LYS A 594 31.87 34.97 -42.36
CA LYS A 594 31.20 36.09 -43.05
C LYS A 594 30.24 36.84 -42.12
N VAL A 595 29.43 36.15 -41.32
CA VAL A 595 28.56 36.78 -40.31
C VAL A 595 29.40 37.58 -39.31
N LYS A 596 30.46 37.01 -38.74
CA LYS A 596 31.38 37.74 -37.84
C LYS A 596 32.06 38.94 -38.50
N MET A 597 32.42 38.85 -39.78
CA MET A 597 32.92 40.01 -40.54
C MET A 597 31.87 41.10 -40.71
N GLN A 598 30.60 40.71 -40.92
CA GLN A 598 29.48 41.62 -41.07
C GLN A 598 29.17 42.34 -39.74
N ASP A 599 29.22 41.63 -38.61
CA ASP A 599 29.14 42.25 -37.27
C ASP A 599 30.34 43.18 -37.00
N SER A 600 31.56 42.78 -37.35
CA SER A 600 32.76 43.59 -37.14
C SER A 600 32.82 44.86 -38.01
N THR A 601 32.17 44.86 -39.18
CA THR A 601 32.07 46.04 -40.06
C THR A 601 30.96 46.99 -39.65
N ILE A 602 30.01 46.56 -38.81
CA ILE A 602 29.08 47.44 -38.09
C ILE A 602 29.75 48.11 -36.88
N ALA A 603 30.82 47.50 -36.33
CA ALA A 603 31.53 47.99 -35.14
C ALA A 603 32.60 49.07 -35.42
N LEU A 604 32.89 49.42 -36.68
CA LEU A 604 33.92 50.41 -37.05
C LEU A 604 33.41 51.40 -38.11
N GLY A 605 32.94 52.55 -37.64
CA GLY A 605 32.64 53.71 -38.49
C GLY A 605 33.00 55.03 -37.80
N PRO A 606 33.87 55.88 -38.37
CA PRO A 606 33.98 57.28 -37.95
C PRO A 606 32.68 58.01 -38.33
N GLY A 607 32.11 58.75 -37.39
CA GLY A 607 30.75 59.28 -37.53
C GLY A 607 30.62 60.50 -38.44
N SER A 608 29.44 60.67 -39.02
CA SER A 608 28.84 61.98 -39.30
C SER A 608 27.31 61.86 -39.27
N SER A 609 26.61 62.99 -39.18
CA SER A 609 25.18 63.04 -38.85
C SER A 609 24.27 63.29 -40.06
N THR A 610 23.11 62.64 -40.09
CA THR A 610 21.85 63.23 -40.59
C THR A 610 20.65 62.41 -40.15
N TRP A 611 19.53 63.08 -39.87
CA TRP A 611 18.24 62.45 -39.57
C TRP A 611 17.38 62.28 -40.82
N GLY A 612 16.48 61.30 -40.79
CA GLY A 612 15.11 61.55 -41.26
C GLY A 612 14.76 61.27 -42.73
N ARG A 613 14.76 60.00 -43.16
CA ARG A 613 13.69 59.41 -44.00
C ARG A 613 13.78 57.88 -44.07
N ARG A 614 12.70 57.17 -43.72
CA ARG A 614 12.48 55.77 -44.09
C ARG A 614 11.44 55.69 -45.21
N PRO A 615 11.81 55.48 -46.49
CA PRO A 615 10.86 55.00 -47.48
C PRO A 615 10.46 53.55 -47.17
N LYS A 616 9.20 53.17 -47.42
CA LYS A 616 8.77 51.76 -47.38
C LYS A 616 9.45 51.00 -48.52
N ARG A 617 10.04 49.83 -48.26
CA ARG A 617 10.44 48.89 -49.32
C ARG A 617 9.25 47.96 -49.61
N GLN A 618 8.85 47.89 -50.88
CA GLN A 618 7.77 47.01 -51.35
C GLN A 618 8.24 45.55 -51.44
N LEU A 619 7.28 44.63 -51.45
CA LEU A 619 7.52 43.24 -51.87
C LEU A 619 7.97 43.25 -53.34
N ALA A 620 8.92 42.38 -53.68
CA ALA A 620 9.37 42.15 -55.04
C ALA A 620 8.99 40.73 -55.47
N THR A 621 7.99 40.63 -56.35
CA THR A 621 7.74 39.45 -57.16
C THR A 621 8.91 39.21 -58.12
N VAL A 622 9.27 37.95 -58.35
CA VAL A 622 10.13 37.56 -59.47
C VAL A 622 9.30 36.68 -60.39
N ALA A 623 9.15 37.08 -61.65
CA ALA A 623 8.46 36.32 -62.67
C ALA A 623 9.40 35.30 -63.34
N ILE A 624 8.79 34.29 -63.96
CA ILE A 624 9.47 33.29 -64.80
C ILE A 624 9.61 33.84 -66.22
N GLU A 625 10.69 33.49 -66.91
CA GLU A 625 10.70 33.45 -68.39
C GLU A 625 11.61 32.30 -68.86
N ASP A 626 11.16 31.54 -69.86
CA ASP A 626 11.61 30.17 -70.12
C ASP A 626 12.55 29.97 -71.33
N LYS A 627 13.35 28.90 -71.25
CA LYS A 627 13.75 27.98 -72.33
C LYS A 627 14.38 26.73 -71.68
N VAL A 628 13.80 25.53 -71.70
CA VAL A 628 13.39 24.68 -72.85
C VAL A 628 14.63 24.30 -73.69
N GLU A 629 15.04 23.05 -73.89
CA GLU A 629 14.58 21.69 -73.49
C GLU A 629 15.64 21.00 -72.57
N SER A 630 15.43 19.91 -71.83
CA SER A 630 14.29 19.00 -71.46
C SER A 630 14.62 18.40 -70.05
N ASP A 631 14.13 17.31 -69.44
CA ASP A 631 13.20 16.15 -69.63
C ASP A 631 12.93 15.58 -68.19
N SER A 632 11.95 14.73 -67.83
CA SER A 632 10.70 14.21 -68.44
C SER A 632 9.84 13.55 -67.32
N GLU A 633 8.52 13.37 -67.55
CA GLU A 633 7.53 12.60 -66.72
C GLU A 633 7.32 13.01 -65.22
N GLY A 634 6.12 12.98 -64.62
CA GLY A 634 4.77 12.72 -65.14
C GLY A 634 3.64 12.96 -64.09
N SER A 635 2.53 13.54 -64.55
CA SER A 635 1.15 13.66 -63.98
C SER A 635 0.83 13.54 -62.47
N GLU A 636 0.17 14.57 -61.92
CA GLU A 636 -0.77 14.50 -60.78
C GLU A 636 -2.18 14.03 -61.20
N PRO A 637 -3.02 13.54 -60.26
CA PRO A 637 -4.48 13.52 -60.38
C PRO A 637 -5.21 14.44 -59.37
N ASP A 638 -6.25 15.08 -59.89
CA ASP A 638 -7.21 16.05 -59.33
C ASP A 638 -7.73 15.82 -57.88
N LEU A 639 -8.07 16.92 -57.18
CA LEU A 639 -8.67 16.95 -55.84
C LEU A 639 -10.03 17.68 -55.85
N GLY A 640 -11.11 16.92 -55.71
CA GLY A 640 -12.48 17.46 -55.65
C GLY A 640 -12.78 18.33 -54.41
N PRO A 641 -13.87 19.13 -54.45
CA PRO A 641 -14.14 20.16 -53.45
C PRO A 641 -14.47 19.59 -52.05
N LEU A 642 -13.89 20.21 -51.03
CA LEU A 642 -14.01 19.84 -49.62
C LEU A 642 -15.44 20.07 -49.07
N ARG A 643 -15.92 19.13 -48.24
CA ARG A 643 -17.12 19.32 -47.41
C ARG A 643 -16.85 20.25 -46.23
N THR A 644 -17.86 21.02 -45.82
CA THR A 644 -17.80 21.93 -44.66
C THR A 644 -18.05 21.20 -43.33
N MET A 645 -17.58 21.80 -42.22
CA MET A 645 -17.58 21.17 -40.89
C MET A 645 -18.96 20.76 -40.36
N ASP A 646 -20.05 21.38 -40.80
CA ASP A 646 -21.40 21.05 -40.31
C ASP A 646 -21.87 19.65 -40.74
N GLN A 647 -21.27 19.05 -41.78
CA GLN A 647 -21.56 17.67 -42.20
C GLN A 647 -20.84 16.58 -41.38
N LEU A 648 -20.10 16.96 -40.32
CA LEU A 648 -19.39 16.02 -39.43
C LEU A 648 -20.07 15.85 -38.04
N ARG A 649 -21.26 16.42 -37.83
CA ARG A 649 -21.90 16.46 -36.51
C ARG A 649 -22.95 15.37 -36.26
N ASP A 650 -23.58 14.83 -37.30
CA ASP A 650 -24.67 13.83 -37.18
C ASP A 650 -24.19 12.39 -37.41
N GLN A 651 -23.35 11.87 -36.51
CA GLN A 651 -23.29 10.42 -36.24
C GLN A 651 -22.72 10.08 -34.85
N SER A 652 -23.11 10.83 -33.82
CA SER A 652 -22.84 10.49 -32.42
C SER A 652 -23.75 9.36 -31.93
N GLY A 653 -23.56 8.14 -32.45
CA GLY A 653 -24.36 6.98 -32.06
C GLY A 653 -24.23 5.77 -32.96
N ASP A 654 -23.11 5.04 -32.88
CA ASP A 654 -23.10 3.58 -33.00
C ASP A 654 -21.77 3.00 -32.48
N MET A 655 -21.73 2.68 -31.18
CA MET A 655 -20.57 2.02 -30.53
C MET A 655 -20.94 0.64 -29.94
N ASN A 656 -22.14 0.13 -30.24
CA ASN A 656 -22.60 -1.19 -29.79
C ASN A 656 -22.47 -2.29 -30.87
N ASP A 657 -22.57 -1.93 -32.15
CA ASP A 657 -22.65 -2.92 -33.25
C ASP A 657 -21.31 -3.63 -33.53
N PHE A 658 -20.19 -2.92 -33.34
CA PHE A 658 -18.82 -3.45 -33.52
C PHE A 658 -18.48 -4.62 -32.57
N MET A 659 -19.23 -4.79 -31.47
CA MET A 659 -18.95 -5.84 -30.48
C MET A 659 -19.81 -7.10 -30.65
N GLN A 660 -20.82 -7.10 -31.53
CA GLN A 660 -21.61 -8.31 -31.84
C GLN A 660 -21.08 -9.09 -33.05
N THR A 661 -20.43 -8.44 -34.02
CA THR A 661 -19.99 -9.09 -35.27
C THR A 661 -18.90 -10.15 -35.09
N PHE A 662 -18.17 -10.14 -33.96
CA PHE A 662 -17.13 -11.13 -33.65
C PHE A 662 -17.64 -12.40 -32.94
N ALA A 663 -18.92 -12.47 -32.58
CA ALA A 663 -19.47 -13.58 -31.79
C ALA A 663 -20.16 -14.69 -32.61
N SER A 664 -20.43 -14.49 -33.91
CA SER A 664 -21.38 -15.35 -34.64
C SER A 664 -21.14 -15.54 -36.15
N THR A 665 -19.97 -16.04 -36.56
CA THR A 665 -19.88 -16.88 -37.78
C THR A 665 -18.68 -17.83 -37.75
N GLY A 666 -18.92 -19.10 -37.44
CA GLY A 666 -17.99 -20.19 -37.70
C GLY A 666 -18.39 -20.97 -38.95
N SER A 667 -17.98 -20.53 -40.14
CA SER A 667 -17.96 -21.35 -41.35
C SER A 667 -17.10 -20.72 -42.46
N PHE A 668 -16.38 -21.53 -43.23
CA PHE A 668 -15.75 -21.09 -44.48
C PHE A 668 -16.76 -21.16 -45.64
N PRO A 669 -16.74 -20.23 -46.61
CA PRO A 669 -17.52 -20.37 -47.83
C PRO A 669 -17.02 -21.57 -48.64
N MET A 670 -17.91 -22.50 -48.98
CA MET A 670 -17.60 -23.63 -49.87
C MET A 670 -17.40 -23.18 -51.32
N LEU A 671 -16.68 -24.01 -52.08
CA LEU A 671 -16.68 -23.98 -53.55
C LEU A 671 -18.11 -24.15 -54.10
N LYS A 672 -18.31 -23.73 -55.35
CA LYS A 672 -19.52 -23.98 -56.13
C LYS A 672 -19.11 -24.68 -57.43
N ASP A 673 -19.73 -25.82 -57.73
CA ASP A 673 -19.27 -26.71 -58.79
C ASP A 673 -19.37 -26.13 -60.21
N ALA A 674 -18.31 -26.37 -60.99
CA ALA A 674 -18.32 -26.44 -62.44
C ALA A 674 -17.29 -27.51 -62.85
N GLY A 675 -17.68 -28.48 -63.68
CA GLY A 675 -16.92 -29.73 -63.84
C GLY A 675 -15.93 -29.78 -65.01
N THR A 676 -14.86 -30.55 -64.80
CA THR A 676 -14.10 -31.36 -65.79
C THR A 676 -13.64 -30.71 -67.10
N THR A 677 -12.34 -30.40 -67.19
CA THR A 677 -11.39 -31.07 -68.13
C THR A 677 -9.94 -30.88 -67.65
N ASP A 678 -8.97 -31.55 -68.26
CA ASP A 678 -7.54 -31.59 -67.87
C ASP A 678 -6.85 -30.21 -67.71
N GLY A 679 -5.90 -30.13 -66.76
CA GLY A 679 -5.02 -28.97 -66.54
C GLY A 679 -4.58 -28.83 -65.08
N GLN A 680 -3.60 -29.62 -64.62
CA GLN A 680 -3.23 -29.72 -63.19
C GLN A 680 -1.83 -29.19 -62.82
N GLU A 681 -1.17 -28.42 -63.69
CA GLU A 681 0.10 -27.72 -63.36
C GLU A 681 -0.10 -26.21 -63.20
N ASP A 682 -0.77 -25.53 -64.13
CA ASP A 682 -0.89 -24.05 -64.15
C ASP A 682 -1.52 -23.44 -62.88
N LEU A 683 -2.53 -24.10 -62.30
CA LEU A 683 -3.30 -23.63 -61.13
C LEU A 683 -2.47 -23.44 -59.84
N LYS A 684 -1.22 -23.91 -59.79
CA LYS A 684 -0.33 -23.67 -58.64
C LYS A 684 0.47 -22.38 -58.77
N ASP A 685 0.94 -22.06 -59.97
CA ASP A 685 1.80 -20.90 -60.18
C ASP A 685 0.99 -19.61 -60.13
N ASP A 686 -0.23 -19.60 -60.69
CA ASP A 686 -1.21 -18.51 -60.50
C ASP A 686 -1.49 -18.23 -59.01
N ALA A 687 -1.65 -19.28 -58.20
CA ALA A 687 -1.91 -19.16 -56.77
C ALA A 687 -0.68 -18.66 -55.98
N VAL A 688 0.53 -19.02 -56.42
CA VAL A 688 1.80 -18.52 -55.85
C VAL A 688 2.02 -17.05 -56.21
N ASP A 689 1.82 -16.66 -57.47
CA ASP A 689 1.99 -15.27 -57.89
C ASP A 689 0.93 -14.35 -57.26
N LEU A 690 -0.31 -14.80 -57.06
CA LEU A 690 -1.33 -14.04 -56.31
C LEU A 690 -0.90 -13.77 -54.85
N VAL A 691 -0.22 -14.73 -54.21
CA VAL A 691 0.35 -14.57 -52.85
C VAL A 691 1.60 -13.68 -52.87
N ILE A 692 2.43 -13.75 -53.91
CA ILE A 692 3.59 -12.88 -54.10
C ILE A 692 3.13 -11.42 -54.29
N ASP A 693 2.10 -11.16 -55.09
CA ASP A 693 1.59 -9.79 -55.27
C ASP A 693 0.81 -9.28 -54.06
N ALA A 694 0.04 -10.13 -53.36
CA ALA A 694 -0.57 -9.76 -52.08
C ALA A 694 0.48 -9.38 -51.03
N THR A 695 1.57 -10.15 -50.90
CA THR A 695 2.66 -9.82 -49.96
C THR A 695 3.49 -8.61 -50.41
N ARG A 696 3.67 -8.40 -51.73
CA ARG A 696 4.28 -7.19 -52.31
C ARG A 696 3.43 -5.94 -52.02
N HIS A 697 2.11 -6.03 -52.15
CA HIS A 697 1.18 -4.94 -51.83
C HIS A 697 1.18 -4.61 -50.33
N ILE A 698 1.21 -5.62 -49.45
CA ILE A 698 1.34 -5.42 -47.99
C ILE A 698 2.69 -4.77 -47.64
N ALA A 699 3.79 -5.23 -48.25
CA ALA A 699 5.11 -4.65 -48.03
C ALA A 699 5.18 -3.17 -48.47
N ASN A 700 4.64 -2.84 -49.65
CA ASN A 700 4.55 -1.46 -50.13
C ASN A 700 3.69 -0.58 -49.21
N GLY A 701 2.52 -1.06 -48.77
CA GLY A 701 1.67 -0.34 -47.84
C GLY A 701 2.33 -0.09 -46.46
N ILE A 702 3.20 -1.00 -45.99
CA ILE A 702 4.00 -0.79 -44.78
C ILE A 702 5.12 0.25 -45.03
N VAL A 703 5.76 0.22 -46.20
CA VAL A 703 6.76 1.23 -46.59
C VAL A 703 6.14 2.62 -46.71
N GLU A 704 4.93 2.75 -47.26
CA GLU A 704 4.22 4.03 -47.33
C GLU A 704 3.78 4.53 -45.96
N ARG A 705 3.18 3.68 -45.12
CA ARG A 705 2.79 4.05 -43.75
C ARG A 705 4.00 4.48 -42.90
N THR A 706 5.14 3.80 -43.02
CA THR A 706 6.37 4.20 -42.31
C THR A 706 7.00 5.47 -42.89
N ARG A 707 6.88 5.72 -44.19
CA ARG A 707 7.31 6.98 -44.84
C ARG A 707 6.41 8.15 -44.46
N GLY A 708 5.09 7.95 -44.36
CA GLY A 708 4.13 8.93 -43.87
C GLY A 708 4.32 9.25 -42.38
N ALA A 709 4.44 8.22 -41.53
CA ALA A 709 4.74 8.40 -40.10
C ALA A 709 6.06 9.16 -39.88
N ARG A 710 7.10 8.88 -40.68
CA ARG A 710 8.34 9.67 -40.69
C ARG A 710 8.13 11.12 -41.13
N GLY A 711 7.20 11.38 -42.05
CA GLY A 711 6.82 12.74 -42.45
C GLY A 711 6.22 13.53 -41.29
N VAL A 712 5.23 12.94 -40.58
CA VAL A 712 4.61 13.53 -39.39
C VAL A 712 5.64 13.78 -38.29
N LEU A 713 6.49 12.79 -37.98
CA LEU A 713 7.54 12.94 -36.97
C LEU A 713 8.53 14.06 -37.30
N LEU A 714 8.88 14.25 -38.58
CA LEU A 714 9.74 15.36 -39.01
C LEU A 714 9.04 16.72 -38.90
N HIS A 715 7.73 16.78 -39.12
CA HIS A 715 6.92 17.99 -38.91
C HIS A 715 6.89 18.38 -37.43
N GLU A 716 6.50 17.46 -36.55
CA GLU A 716 6.44 17.69 -35.10
C GLU A 716 7.82 18.07 -34.52
N MET A 717 8.91 17.44 -35.00
CA MET A 717 10.27 17.82 -34.62
C MET A 717 10.65 19.22 -35.10
N GLN A 718 10.15 19.67 -36.25
CA GLN A 718 10.43 20.99 -36.80
C GLN A 718 9.65 22.09 -36.05
N GLU A 719 8.38 21.86 -35.73
CA GLU A 719 7.58 22.73 -34.85
C GLU A 719 8.17 22.80 -33.44
N SER A 720 8.59 21.66 -32.87
CA SER A 720 9.27 21.60 -31.57
C SER A 720 10.57 22.42 -31.56
N MET A 721 11.33 22.40 -32.66
CA MET A 721 12.55 23.19 -32.80
C MET A 721 12.25 24.70 -32.91
N GLU A 722 11.16 25.08 -33.58
CA GLU A 722 10.72 26.47 -33.64
C GLU A 722 10.26 27.00 -32.27
N VAL A 723 9.48 26.22 -31.52
CA VAL A 723 9.10 26.53 -30.13
C VAL A 723 10.34 26.70 -29.24
N LEU A 724 11.34 25.81 -29.36
CA LEU A 724 12.59 25.92 -28.60
C LEU A 724 13.41 27.18 -28.97
N ASN A 725 13.44 27.58 -30.24
CA ASN A 725 14.08 28.84 -30.66
C ASN A 725 13.35 30.08 -30.13
N ASN A 726 12.02 30.03 -30.07
CA ASN A 726 11.19 31.10 -29.49
C ASN A 726 11.39 31.19 -27.95
N VAL A 727 11.50 30.07 -27.25
CA VAL A 727 11.87 30.05 -25.81
C VAL A 727 13.29 30.57 -25.59
N SER A 728 14.25 30.20 -26.46
CA SER A 728 15.65 30.66 -26.39
C SER A 728 15.75 32.18 -26.52
N THR A 729 15.04 32.79 -27.48
CA THR A 729 15.04 34.25 -27.67
C THR A 729 14.32 34.99 -26.53
N VAL A 730 13.26 34.41 -25.94
CA VAL A 730 12.64 34.95 -24.71
C VAL A 730 13.62 34.91 -23.53
N LEU A 731 14.36 33.82 -23.35
CA LEU A 731 15.40 33.70 -22.32
C LEU A 731 16.55 34.70 -22.53
N GLU A 732 16.95 34.96 -23.78
CA GLU A 732 17.98 35.96 -24.08
C GLU A 732 17.51 37.40 -23.78
N VAL A 733 16.24 37.73 -24.08
CA VAL A 733 15.63 39.01 -23.72
C VAL A 733 15.50 39.18 -22.20
N LEU A 734 15.07 38.14 -21.47
CA LEU A 734 15.03 38.15 -20.01
C LEU A 734 16.44 38.31 -19.42
N GLY A 735 17.40 37.53 -19.90
CA GLY A 735 18.82 37.61 -19.52
C GLY A 735 19.49 38.93 -19.91
N LYS A 736 18.91 39.72 -20.81
CA LYS A 736 19.34 41.10 -21.07
C LYS A 736 18.74 42.06 -20.04
N ARG A 737 17.43 41.97 -19.77
CA ARG A 737 16.75 42.78 -18.74
C ARG A 737 17.32 42.60 -17.34
N THR A 738 17.72 41.39 -16.94
CA THR A 738 18.36 41.17 -15.63
C THR A 738 19.72 41.86 -15.52
N ARG A 739 20.53 41.84 -16.60
CA ARG A 739 21.80 42.58 -16.66
C ARG A 739 21.61 44.09 -16.66
N ASP A 740 20.57 44.60 -17.31
CA ASP A 740 20.22 46.03 -17.26
C ASP A 740 19.76 46.45 -15.84
N LEU A 741 18.99 45.60 -15.13
CA LEU A 741 18.58 45.82 -13.74
C LEU A 741 19.77 45.74 -12.76
N GLU A 742 20.70 44.79 -12.94
CA GLU A 742 21.95 44.75 -12.18
C GLU A 742 22.79 46.01 -12.41
N ALA A 743 22.87 46.49 -13.66
CA ALA A 743 23.59 47.73 -13.98
C ALA A 743 22.95 48.95 -13.27
N GLN A 744 21.62 49.05 -13.27
CA GLN A 744 20.89 50.08 -12.54
C GLN A 744 21.13 49.99 -11.02
N GLN A 745 21.05 48.80 -10.40
CA GLN A 745 21.37 48.62 -8.99
C GLN A 745 22.81 49.02 -8.66
N ARG A 746 23.79 48.61 -9.46
CA ARG A 746 25.21 49.00 -9.30
C ARG A 746 25.46 50.50 -9.52
N GLN A 747 24.57 51.20 -10.23
CA GLN A 747 24.64 52.65 -10.43
C GLN A 747 23.96 53.42 -9.29
N ILE A 748 22.88 52.90 -8.71
CA ILE A 748 22.26 53.42 -7.49
C ILE A 748 23.22 53.26 -6.30
N LEU A 749 23.85 52.08 -6.14
CA LEU A 749 24.85 51.79 -5.11
C LEU A 749 26.20 52.53 -5.27
N LYS A 750 26.32 53.42 -6.26
CA LYS A 750 27.46 54.35 -6.44
C LYS A 750 27.09 55.81 -6.21
N ASN A 751 25.80 56.09 -6.03
CA ASN A 751 25.22 57.42 -5.80
C ASN A 751 24.61 57.54 -4.40
N LEU A 752 24.84 56.53 -3.54
CA LEU A 752 24.64 56.47 -2.10
C LEU A 752 26.01 56.38 -1.43
#